data_AF-A0A0W1RD85-F1
#
_entry.id   AF-A0A0W1RD85-F1
#
_cell.length_a   1.000
_cell.length_b   1.000
_cell.length_c   1.000
_cell.angle_alpha   90.00
_cell.angle_beta   90.00
_cell.angle_gamma   90.00
#
_symmetry.space_group_name_H-M   'P 1'
#
loop_
_entity.id
_entity.type
_entity.pdbx_description
1 polymer ?
#
loop_
_entity_poly.entity_id
_entity_poly.type
_entity_poly.pdbx_seq_one_letter_code
_entity_poly.pdbx_strand_id
1 'polypeptide(L)'
;MTKQEAVLVSTHLESKRYSSEQIEALAAHIEDTALAPVLDLDTLEGKEEWVENITEKFFSDSSNKQNKEELSTVSETPMDSVPSVESTAATVLHIGQASLGRRNLSRKQRQADYEDAFNQAVNLAIAQNVSAVLQTGDLFHSRSPSGKTVDRVRNHLTRLKKADIPFYLTYGQREVEARTDHVENLEEEGLMTYLGGQTVSLSPGAVLHGIDTGSPKERAEDAQSSDGQTDAVSLFAVADMGGEAIDDSDTFDAIEAASPVAPAAYFVGGNNEPIQGVREKKLVSDPGATENTLGKRTLKQPETPDRGVCLYTILDNQIGIERHQLEVREFKSISLTLDQQTTKDDIKRAFRRYDFSEMAVLVELTGERNDEDSLSRKAIQSLVADQSFCARVWDERKRCSKPSDASGDDIGSNSPSESDTARVTDDRADEVIQKIVSQTSLNRDQVERKVSHLTDRSIDREDAARTVKYRLTAEEGTNIFEITAVGWYRGHHLLTAGFDTISVIADASADTLSKTKGIGDDPAAVIFEGAIALDTGRNLVNELAHEIGCDDDEIRGCLNLVRASGVTVEEAEKTLRGLFRQENRPSIVDVEGISGRQAYYLYEAGYHEIQQVAEATEEQLQAVPYLGASTANKAKESASEFVGA
;
A
#
# COMPACT_ATOMS: atom_id res chain seq x y z
N MET A 1 23.44 12.14 -37.00
CA MET A 1 23.45 12.69 -35.63
C MET A 1 23.93 14.12 -35.68
N THR A 2 23.11 15.06 -35.21
CA THR A 2 23.47 16.47 -35.03
C THR A 2 24.37 16.65 -33.80
N LYS A 3 25.01 17.82 -33.66
CA LYS A 3 25.88 18.10 -32.49
C LYS A 3 25.11 18.09 -31.17
N GLN A 4 23.84 18.48 -31.18
CA GLN A 4 22.97 18.43 -29.99
C GLN A 4 22.56 16.99 -29.64
N GLU A 5 22.22 16.17 -30.63
CA GLU A 5 21.96 14.74 -30.42
C GLU A 5 23.20 14.02 -29.90
N ALA A 6 24.39 14.36 -30.40
CA ALA A 6 25.65 13.78 -29.93
C ALA A 6 25.93 14.09 -28.45
N VAL A 7 25.62 15.30 -27.98
CA VAL A 7 25.76 15.67 -26.56
C VAL A 7 24.78 14.90 -25.69
N LEU A 8 23.51 14.77 -26.12
CA LEU A 8 22.51 14.00 -25.37
C LEU A 8 22.87 12.53 -25.28
N VAL A 9 23.36 11.94 -26.37
CA VAL A 9 23.85 10.56 -26.38
C VAL A 9 25.09 10.42 -25.51
N SER A 10 26.01 11.40 -25.51
CA SER A 10 27.19 11.40 -24.63
C SER A 10 26.80 11.36 -23.16
N THR A 11 25.91 12.27 -22.74
CA THR A 11 25.41 12.33 -21.35
C THR A 11 24.67 11.05 -20.96
N HIS A 12 23.92 10.45 -21.90
CA HIS A 12 23.29 9.17 -21.66
C HIS A 12 24.32 8.05 -21.46
N LEU A 13 25.35 7.96 -22.31
CA LEU A 13 26.41 6.97 -22.19
C LEU A 13 27.20 7.17 -20.88
N GLU A 14 27.57 8.39 -20.51
CA GLU A 14 28.27 8.71 -19.24
C GLU A 14 27.46 8.33 -17.98
N SER A 15 26.14 8.25 -18.08
CA SER A 15 25.27 7.82 -16.96
C SER A 15 25.15 6.31 -16.76
N LYS A 16 25.73 5.51 -17.67
CA LYS A 16 25.69 4.05 -17.65
C LYS A 16 27.02 3.46 -17.19
N ARG A 17 27.02 2.16 -16.91
CA ARG A 17 28.23 1.40 -16.53
C ARG A 17 28.56 0.37 -17.59
N TYR A 18 29.83 0.22 -17.90
CA TYR A 18 30.31 -0.63 -18.98
C TYR A 18 31.45 -1.53 -18.51
N SER A 19 31.58 -2.69 -19.15
CA SER A 19 32.79 -3.51 -19.02
C SER A 19 33.94 -2.92 -19.84
N SER A 20 35.18 -3.30 -19.54
CA SER A 20 36.35 -2.87 -20.31
C SER A 20 36.26 -3.25 -21.80
N GLU A 21 35.69 -4.42 -22.12
CA GLU A 21 35.47 -4.87 -23.50
C GLU A 21 34.41 -4.01 -24.23
N GLN A 22 33.37 -3.56 -23.52
CA GLN A 22 32.35 -2.66 -24.08
C GLN A 22 32.89 -1.26 -24.33
N ILE A 23 33.74 -0.74 -23.43
CA ILE A 23 34.42 0.55 -23.62
C ILE A 23 35.36 0.46 -24.83
N GLU A 24 36.11 -0.63 -24.98
CA GLU A 24 37.00 -0.84 -26.13
C GLU A 24 36.23 -0.99 -27.45
N ALA A 25 35.12 -1.73 -27.44
CA ALA A 25 34.22 -1.84 -28.60
C ALA A 25 33.58 -0.49 -28.95
N LEU A 26 33.17 0.29 -27.95
CA LEU A 26 32.62 1.64 -28.14
C LEU A 26 33.68 2.57 -28.75
N ALA A 27 34.91 2.55 -28.24
CA ALA A 27 36.04 3.31 -28.77
C ALA A 27 36.25 3.07 -30.27
N ALA A 28 36.26 1.81 -30.69
CA ALA A 28 36.46 1.43 -32.09
C ALA A 28 35.33 1.91 -33.03
N HIS A 29 34.12 2.16 -32.51
CA HIS A 29 32.97 2.57 -33.31
C HIS A 29 32.68 4.07 -33.27
N ILE A 30 33.20 4.80 -32.27
CA ILE A 30 32.91 6.23 -32.14
C ILE A 30 33.93 7.14 -32.85
N GLU A 31 35.16 6.67 -33.13
CA GLU A 31 36.27 7.49 -33.68
C GLU A 31 35.87 8.35 -34.89
N ASP A 32 35.01 7.84 -35.78
CA ASP A 32 34.54 8.52 -36.99
C ASP A 32 33.12 9.12 -36.88
N THR A 33 32.59 9.26 -35.66
CA THR A 33 31.22 9.74 -35.40
C THR A 33 31.17 11.13 -34.77
N ALA A 34 29.99 11.75 -34.76
CA ALA A 34 29.77 13.01 -34.07
C ALA A 34 29.90 12.89 -32.53
N LEU A 35 30.04 11.68 -31.96
CA LEU A 35 30.32 11.43 -30.54
C LEU A 35 31.80 11.58 -30.18
N ALA A 36 32.74 11.31 -31.10
CA ALA A 36 34.17 11.37 -30.83
C ALA A 36 34.65 12.68 -30.16
N PRO A 37 34.14 13.88 -30.52
CA PRO A 37 34.60 15.12 -29.90
C PRO A 37 33.82 15.50 -28.62
N VAL A 38 32.81 14.74 -28.19
CA VAL A 38 31.95 15.09 -27.05
C VAL A 38 31.89 14.03 -25.94
N LEU A 39 32.24 12.78 -26.22
CA LEU A 39 32.26 11.68 -25.26
C LEU A 39 33.70 11.39 -24.79
N ASP A 40 33.96 11.59 -23.51
CA ASP A 40 35.24 11.23 -22.87
C ASP A 40 35.16 9.80 -22.32
N LEU A 41 35.72 8.84 -23.05
CA LEU A 41 35.68 7.42 -22.68
C LEU A 41 36.39 7.12 -21.35
N ASP A 42 37.36 7.94 -20.94
CA ASP A 42 38.08 7.76 -19.68
C ASP A 42 37.21 8.14 -18.46
N THR A 43 36.06 8.80 -18.67
CA THR A 43 35.09 9.14 -17.62
C THR A 43 34.03 8.08 -17.39
N LEU A 44 33.95 7.05 -18.24
CA LEU A 44 32.98 5.98 -18.10
C LEU A 44 33.35 5.05 -16.92
N GLU A 45 32.43 4.88 -15.96
CA GLU A 45 32.65 4.01 -14.80
C GLU A 45 32.74 2.53 -15.20
N GLY A 46 33.96 1.97 -15.15
CA GLY A 46 34.21 0.55 -15.37
C GLY A 46 33.87 -0.32 -14.16
N LYS A 47 33.28 -1.51 -14.40
CA LYS A 47 33.19 -2.58 -13.38
C LYS A 47 33.75 -3.89 -13.92
N GLU A 48 34.67 -4.49 -13.16
CA GLU A 48 35.19 -5.84 -13.38
C GLU A 48 34.10 -6.90 -13.10
N GLU A 49 33.92 -7.78 -14.09
CA GLU A 49 33.28 -9.11 -14.08
C GLU A 49 31.94 -9.29 -13.34
N TRP A 50 30.84 -9.37 -14.10
CA TRP A 50 30.03 -10.61 -14.21
C TRP A 50 28.95 -10.48 -15.31
N VAL A 51 28.75 -11.58 -16.04
CA VAL A 51 27.57 -12.04 -16.81
C VAL A 51 27.98 -12.53 -18.21
N GLU A 52 27.95 -13.85 -18.38
CA GLU A 52 27.98 -14.52 -19.68
C GLU A 52 26.67 -14.28 -20.47
N ASN A 53 26.85 -13.95 -21.75
CA ASN A 53 25.97 -14.24 -22.89
C ASN A 53 24.55 -13.64 -22.92
N ILE A 54 24.47 -12.37 -23.34
CA ILE A 54 23.34 -11.85 -24.12
C ILE A 54 23.88 -11.01 -25.29
N THR A 55 24.50 -11.65 -26.28
CA THR A 55 24.92 -10.93 -27.50
C THR A 55 24.58 -11.66 -28.80
N GLU A 56 24.32 -12.97 -28.77
CA GLU A 56 24.05 -13.72 -30.02
C GLU A 56 22.63 -13.57 -30.60
N LYS A 57 21.70 -12.86 -29.94
CA LYS A 57 20.33 -12.68 -30.47
C LYS A 57 20.03 -11.30 -31.05
N PHE A 58 20.87 -10.30 -30.81
CA PHE A 58 20.57 -8.92 -31.21
C PHE A 58 21.06 -8.54 -32.61
N PHE A 59 22.01 -9.28 -33.20
CA PHE A 59 22.67 -8.86 -34.46
C PHE A 59 22.33 -9.68 -35.70
N SER A 60 21.39 -10.64 -35.67
CA SER A 60 21.11 -11.49 -36.84
C SER A 60 20.00 -11.01 -37.78
N ASP A 61 19.26 -9.94 -37.49
CA ASP A 61 18.11 -9.53 -38.33
C ASP A 61 18.16 -8.08 -38.83
N SER A 62 19.30 -7.66 -39.38
CA SER A 62 19.37 -6.42 -40.16
C SER A 62 20.32 -6.56 -41.35
N SER A 63 19.93 -7.41 -42.29
CA SER A 63 20.42 -7.32 -43.66
C SER A 63 19.29 -7.57 -44.65
N ASN A 64 18.57 -6.51 -45.03
CA ASN A 64 18.15 -6.40 -46.43
C ASN A 64 18.07 -4.92 -46.87
N LYS A 65 18.77 -4.63 -47.97
CA LYS A 65 18.92 -3.31 -48.61
C LYS A 65 17.82 -3.08 -49.65
N GLN A 66 17.46 -1.81 -49.83
CA GLN A 66 17.05 -1.07 -51.06
C GLN A 66 15.92 -0.08 -50.67
N ASN A 67 16.00 1.23 -50.88
CA ASN A 67 16.40 1.99 -52.06
C ASN A 67 17.01 3.36 -51.70
N LYS A 68 17.73 3.91 -52.69
CA LYS A 68 18.51 5.15 -52.69
C LYS A 68 17.91 6.10 -53.74
N GLU A 69 18.07 7.42 -53.52
CA GLU A 69 17.81 8.57 -54.42
C GLU A 69 16.33 9.02 -54.47
N GLU A 70 15.97 10.29 -54.23
CA GLU A 70 16.45 11.53 -54.86
C GLU A 70 16.69 12.72 -53.91
N LEU A 71 17.50 13.66 -54.38
CA LEU A 71 18.02 14.86 -53.72
C LEU A 71 17.35 16.13 -54.29
N SER A 72 17.39 17.23 -53.51
CA SER A 72 17.27 18.67 -53.89
C SER A 72 15.84 19.26 -53.88
N THR A 73 15.54 20.50 -53.44
CA THR A 73 16.27 21.76 -53.20
C THR A 73 15.49 22.73 -52.28
N VAL A 74 16.20 23.40 -51.35
CA VAL A 74 16.15 24.81 -50.88
C VAL A 74 14.81 25.54 -50.60
N SER A 75 14.61 26.03 -49.36
CA SER A 75 14.60 27.48 -49.02
C SER A 75 14.38 27.75 -47.53
N GLU A 76 15.24 28.60 -46.96
CA GLU A 76 15.13 29.15 -45.61
C GLU A 76 14.07 30.26 -45.56
N THR A 77 13.17 30.21 -44.58
CA THR A 77 12.41 31.37 -44.09
C THR A 77 12.12 31.23 -42.57
N PRO A 78 11.95 32.34 -41.85
CA PRO A 78 12.33 32.49 -40.45
C PRO A 78 11.28 32.00 -39.44
N MET A 79 11.77 31.75 -38.22
CA MET A 79 11.05 31.40 -37.00
C MET A 79 9.68 32.08 -36.86
N ASP A 80 8.63 31.25 -36.81
CA ASP A 80 7.42 31.56 -36.04
C ASP A 80 7.00 30.29 -35.28
N SER A 81 6.91 30.44 -33.97
CA SER A 81 6.28 29.55 -32.97
C SER A 81 6.25 28.05 -33.30
N VAL A 82 7.28 27.31 -32.85
CA VAL A 82 7.18 25.84 -32.76
C VAL A 82 6.18 25.53 -31.63
N PRO A 83 5.05 24.84 -31.91
CA PRO A 83 4.22 24.30 -30.84
C PRO A 83 5.07 23.26 -30.10
N SER A 84 5.06 23.28 -28.77
CA SER A 84 5.67 22.24 -27.95
C SER A 84 5.15 20.88 -28.43
N VAL A 85 6.01 20.11 -29.11
CA VAL A 85 5.68 18.74 -29.48
C VAL A 85 5.61 17.96 -28.17
N GLU A 86 4.40 17.69 -27.70
CA GLU A 86 4.20 16.79 -26.56
C GLU A 86 4.85 15.45 -26.89
N SER A 87 5.72 14.99 -25.99
CA SER A 87 6.43 13.73 -26.14
C SER A 87 5.41 12.58 -26.24
N THR A 88 5.53 11.75 -27.27
CA THR A 88 4.75 10.50 -27.40
C THR A 88 5.21 9.43 -26.40
N ALA A 89 6.38 9.61 -25.77
CA ALA A 89 6.91 8.68 -24.80
C ALA A 89 6.14 8.71 -23.47
N ALA A 90 5.85 7.54 -22.92
CA ALA A 90 5.31 7.38 -21.56
C ALA A 90 6.19 6.44 -20.74
N THR A 91 6.35 6.73 -19.45
CA THR A 91 7.01 5.83 -18.50
C THR A 91 6.04 5.46 -17.37
N VAL A 92 5.89 4.17 -17.09
CA VAL A 92 4.99 3.68 -16.04
C VAL A 92 5.78 2.83 -15.06
N LEU A 93 5.80 3.24 -13.79
CA LEU A 93 6.31 2.39 -12.72
C LEU A 93 5.19 1.50 -12.20
N HIS A 94 5.31 0.20 -12.44
CA HIS A 94 4.35 -0.79 -12.00
C HIS A 94 4.81 -1.46 -10.70
N ILE A 95 3.97 -1.29 -9.68
CA ILE A 95 4.09 -1.90 -8.37
C ILE A 95 3.10 -3.08 -8.31
N GLY A 96 3.62 -4.27 -8.04
CA GLY A 96 2.80 -5.47 -7.87
C GLY A 96 2.20 -5.55 -6.46
N GLN A 97 2.31 -6.70 -5.79
CA GLN A 97 1.67 -6.90 -4.49
C GLN A 97 2.38 -6.13 -3.35
N ALA A 98 1.78 -5.02 -2.89
CA ALA A 98 2.30 -4.18 -1.79
C ALA A 98 1.89 -4.69 -0.41
N SER A 99 0.63 -5.12 -0.24
CA SER A 99 0.11 -5.69 1.01
C SER A 99 0.37 -4.84 2.26
N LEU A 100 0.10 -3.54 2.18
CA LEU A 100 0.37 -2.61 3.27
C LEU A 100 -0.45 -2.90 4.53
N GLY A 101 0.17 -2.72 5.69
CA GLY A 101 -0.40 -3.08 6.99
C GLY A 101 -0.21 -4.55 7.38
N ARG A 102 0.47 -5.35 6.56
CA ARG A 102 0.74 -6.76 6.85
C ARG A 102 1.66 -6.96 8.05
N ARG A 103 1.27 -7.87 8.94
CA ARG A 103 2.12 -8.33 10.06
C ARG A 103 2.63 -9.74 9.79
N ASN A 104 3.65 -9.85 8.93
CA ASN A 104 4.24 -11.15 8.62
C ASN A 104 4.84 -11.79 9.89
N LEU A 105 4.66 -13.11 10.03
CA LEU A 105 4.99 -13.88 11.26
C LEU A 105 4.32 -13.37 12.55
N SER A 106 3.21 -12.62 12.43
CA SER A 106 2.51 -11.95 13.54
C SER A 106 3.38 -10.94 14.29
N ARG A 107 4.40 -10.37 13.62
CA ARG A 107 5.32 -9.38 14.21
C ARG A 107 4.98 -7.98 13.69
N LYS A 108 4.95 -7.01 14.61
CA LYS A 108 4.74 -5.59 14.26
C LYS A 108 5.96 -5.02 13.51
N GLN A 109 7.16 -5.51 13.82
CA GLN A 109 8.41 -5.08 13.18
C GLN A 109 8.35 -5.28 11.66
N ARG A 110 7.85 -6.44 11.20
CA ARG A 110 7.70 -6.74 9.78
C ARG A 110 6.73 -5.82 9.04
N GLN A 111 5.82 -5.14 9.74
CA GLN A 111 4.89 -4.20 9.11
C GLN A 111 5.61 -3.00 8.49
N ALA A 112 6.74 -2.59 9.09
CA ALA A 112 7.57 -1.52 8.55
C ALA A 112 8.31 -1.94 7.28
N ASP A 113 8.74 -3.20 7.15
CA ASP A 113 9.44 -3.66 5.94
C ASP A 113 8.56 -3.54 4.68
N TYR A 114 7.26 -3.88 4.78
CA TYR A 114 6.31 -3.71 3.66
C TYR A 114 6.13 -2.24 3.24
N GLU A 115 6.11 -1.36 4.22
CA GLU A 115 5.98 0.08 3.98
C GLU A 115 7.26 0.67 3.41
N ASP A 116 8.42 0.20 3.88
CA ASP A 116 9.72 0.63 3.36
C ASP A 116 9.90 0.21 1.91
N ALA A 117 9.55 -1.03 1.54
CA ALA A 117 9.57 -1.49 0.16
C ALA A 117 8.66 -0.62 -0.75
N PHE A 118 7.46 -0.25 -0.27
CA PHE A 118 6.57 0.65 -1.00
C PHE A 118 7.15 2.08 -1.08
N ASN A 119 7.77 2.58 -0.02
CA ASN A 119 8.45 3.87 0.01
C ASN A 119 9.61 3.92 -0.99
N GLN A 120 10.41 2.85 -1.10
CA GLN A 120 11.48 2.74 -2.09
C GLN A 120 10.92 2.84 -3.52
N ALA A 121 9.81 2.15 -3.82
CA ALA A 121 9.15 2.26 -5.12
C ALA A 121 8.65 3.69 -5.41
N VAL A 122 8.06 4.36 -4.42
CA VAL A 122 7.63 5.76 -4.54
C VAL A 122 8.82 6.70 -4.76
N ASN A 123 9.93 6.50 -4.05
CA ASN A 123 11.15 7.27 -4.25
C ASN A 123 11.69 7.09 -5.66
N LEU A 124 11.70 5.86 -6.17
CA LEU A 124 12.12 5.54 -7.53
C LEU A 124 11.23 6.22 -8.57
N ALA A 125 9.90 6.17 -8.40
CA ALA A 125 8.95 6.84 -9.30
C ALA A 125 9.25 8.35 -9.41
N ILE A 126 9.46 9.01 -8.28
CA ILE A 126 9.77 10.44 -8.22
C ILE A 126 11.15 10.72 -8.83
N ALA A 127 12.16 9.91 -8.49
CA ALA A 127 13.53 10.10 -8.99
C ALA A 127 13.61 9.91 -10.52
N GLN A 128 12.83 9.00 -11.08
CA GLN A 128 12.75 8.74 -12.53
C GLN A 128 11.75 9.65 -13.25
N ASN A 129 11.02 10.51 -12.53
CA ASN A 129 9.98 11.39 -13.06
C ASN A 129 9.02 10.66 -14.01
N VAL A 130 8.46 9.55 -13.52
CA VAL A 130 7.62 8.68 -14.35
C VAL A 130 6.30 9.35 -14.73
N SER A 131 5.75 9.02 -15.90
CA SER A 131 4.44 9.51 -16.33
C SER A 131 3.31 9.05 -15.42
N ALA A 132 3.42 7.87 -14.82
CA ALA A 132 2.45 7.36 -13.86
C ALA A 132 3.02 6.24 -12.97
N VAL A 133 2.41 6.04 -11.81
CA VAL A 133 2.54 4.82 -11.01
C VAL A 133 1.28 3.97 -11.20
N LEU A 134 1.47 2.68 -11.47
CA LEU A 134 0.40 1.69 -11.59
C LEU A 134 0.51 0.67 -10.45
N GLN A 135 -0.61 0.39 -9.80
CA GLN A 135 -0.77 -0.69 -8.82
C GLN A 135 -1.91 -1.61 -9.28
N THR A 136 -1.61 -2.90 -9.49
CA THR A 136 -2.62 -3.88 -9.96
C THR A 136 -3.18 -4.71 -8.81
N GLY A 137 -4.00 -4.08 -7.97
CA GLY A 137 -4.62 -4.71 -6.80
C GLY A 137 -3.68 -4.86 -5.61
N ASP A 138 -4.22 -5.39 -4.52
CA ASP A 138 -3.47 -5.85 -3.36
C ASP A 138 -2.62 -4.76 -2.67
N LEU A 139 -3.06 -3.50 -2.75
CA LEU A 139 -2.44 -2.35 -2.10
C LEU A 139 -2.43 -2.56 -0.58
N PHE A 140 -3.57 -3.00 -0.02
CA PHE A 140 -3.70 -3.27 1.41
C PHE A 140 -3.71 -4.78 1.70
N HIS A 141 -3.17 -5.15 2.87
CA HIS A 141 -3.24 -6.54 3.34
C HIS A 141 -4.63 -6.92 3.88
N SER A 142 -5.34 -5.96 4.47
CA SER A 142 -6.63 -6.16 5.13
C SER A 142 -7.73 -5.46 4.36
N ARG A 143 -8.91 -6.08 4.26
CA ARG A 143 -10.15 -5.44 3.78
C ARG A 143 -10.57 -4.24 4.64
N SER A 144 -10.05 -4.16 5.88
CA SER A 144 -10.21 -3.01 6.78
C SER A 144 -8.83 -2.65 7.33
N PRO A 145 -8.01 -1.90 6.59
CA PRO A 145 -6.71 -1.46 7.10
C PRO A 145 -6.90 -0.49 8.26
N SER A 146 -5.90 -0.44 9.15
CA SER A 146 -5.94 0.50 10.27
C SER A 146 -5.81 1.94 9.77
N GLY A 147 -6.41 2.92 10.46
CA GLY A 147 -6.27 4.34 10.10
C GLY A 147 -4.81 4.76 9.91
N LYS A 148 -3.91 4.31 10.81
CA LYS A 148 -2.47 4.54 10.68
C LYS A 148 -1.86 4.00 9.38
N THR A 149 -2.35 2.86 8.88
CA THR A 149 -1.88 2.29 7.61
C THR A 149 -2.36 3.16 6.45
N VAL A 150 -3.62 3.60 6.49
CA VAL A 150 -4.19 4.50 5.47
C VAL A 150 -3.47 5.84 5.47
N ASP A 151 -3.17 6.42 6.64
CA ASP A 151 -2.44 7.69 6.76
C ASP A 151 -1.02 7.60 6.19
N ARG A 152 -0.34 6.46 6.37
CA ARG A 152 0.99 6.22 5.78
C ARG A 152 0.91 6.15 4.25
N VAL A 153 -0.08 5.44 3.71
CA VAL A 153 -0.35 5.43 2.26
C VAL A 153 -0.65 6.83 1.76
N ARG A 154 -1.53 7.57 2.45
CA ARG A 154 -1.86 8.95 2.13
C ARG A 154 -0.61 9.83 2.00
N ASN A 155 0.34 9.69 2.92
CA ASN A 155 1.60 10.44 2.86
C ASN A 155 2.43 10.10 1.61
N HIS A 156 2.53 8.82 1.23
CA HIS A 156 3.22 8.41 0.01
C HIS A 156 2.54 8.94 -1.25
N LEU A 157 1.21 8.80 -1.35
CA LEU A 157 0.45 9.30 -2.49
C LEU A 157 0.48 10.83 -2.60
N THR A 158 0.48 11.54 -1.47
CA THR A 158 0.64 13.00 -1.44
C THR A 158 1.99 13.43 -2.02
N ARG A 159 3.05 12.66 -1.80
CA ARG A 159 4.38 12.94 -2.39
C ARG A 159 4.38 12.74 -3.90
N LEU A 160 3.72 11.70 -4.41
CA LEU A 160 3.54 11.49 -5.85
C LEU A 160 2.73 12.63 -6.47
N LYS A 161 1.60 13.01 -5.85
CA LYS A 161 0.77 14.14 -6.29
C LYS A 161 1.55 15.46 -6.33
N LYS A 162 2.40 15.73 -5.33
CA LYS A 162 3.27 16.92 -5.30
C LYS A 162 4.34 16.93 -6.40
N ALA A 163 4.69 15.76 -6.92
CA ALA A 163 5.60 15.60 -8.05
C ALA A 163 4.85 15.53 -9.40
N ASP A 164 3.54 15.79 -9.42
CA ASP A 164 2.65 15.67 -10.59
C ASP A 164 2.64 14.26 -11.22
N ILE A 165 2.84 13.22 -10.40
CA ILE A 165 2.81 11.82 -10.83
C ILE A 165 1.48 11.19 -10.41
N PRO A 166 0.58 10.85 -11.35
CA PRO A 166 -0.67 10.17 -11.03
C PRO A 166 -0.43 8.73 -10.55
N PHE A 167 -1.28 8.27 -9.62
CA PHE A 167 -1.30 6.91 -9.12
C PHE A 167 -2.59 6.21 -9.54
N TYR A 168 -2.48 5.16 -10.35
CA TYR A 168 -3.61 4.36 -10.83
C TYR A 168 -3.71 3.03 -10.08
N LEU A 169 -4.93 2.68 -9.66
CA LEU A 169 -5.22 1.43 -8.95
C LEU A 169 -6.34 0.67 -9.64
N THR A 170 -6.08 -0.58 -10.02
CA THR A 170 -7.15 -1.57 -10.29
C THR A 170 -7.45 -2.35 -9.03
N TYR A 171 -8.72 -2.74 -8.83
CA TYR A 171 -9.13 -3.41 -7.59
C TYR A 171 -8.91 -4.90 -7.68
N GLY A 172 -8.03 -5.40 -6.81
CA GLY A 172 -7.96 -6.81 -6.47
C GLY A 172 -9.10 -7.21 -5.54
N GLN A 173 -9.13 -8.49 -5.18
CA GLN A 173 -10.14 -9.11 -4.34
C GLN A 173 -10.27 -8.39 -3.00
N ARG A 174 -9.16 -7.96 -2.40
CA ARG A 174 -9.19 -7.27 -1.10
C ARG A 174 -9.76 -5.86 -1.17
N GLU A 175 -9.52 -5.16 -2.27
CA GLU A 175 -10.11 -3.85 -2.54
C GLU A 175 -11.61 -3.98 -2.84
N VAL A 176 -12.02 -4.95 -3.67
CA VAL A 176 -13.45 -5.22 -3.96
C VAL A 176 -14.22 -5.59 -2.69
N GLU A 177 -13.63 -6.40 -1.82
CA GLU A 177 -14.23 -6.86 -0.57
C GLU A 177 -13.95 -5.92 0.62
N ALA A 178 -13.48 -4.70 0.35
CA ALA A 178 -13.17 -3.71 1.38
C ALA A 178 -14.37 -3.51 2.35
N ARG A 179 -14.06 -3.47 3.64
CA ARG A 179 -15.00 -3.25 4.75
C ARG A 179 -14.92 -1.82 5.29
N THR A 180 -14.22 -0.92 4.60
CA THR A 180 -14.06 0.49 4.95
C THR A 180 -13.92 1.29 3.67
N ASP A 181 -14.34 2.55 3.67
CA ASP A 181 -14.34 3.44 2.50
C ASP A 181 -12.94 4.04 2.23
N HIS A 182 -11.88 3.41 2.73
CA HIS A 182 -10.51 3.94 2.72
C HIS A 182 -9.91 4.19 1.33
N VAL A 183 -10.22 3.35 0.33
CA VAL A 183 -9.74 3.55 -1.05
C VAL A 183 -10.54 4.66 -1.72
N GLU A 184 -11.87 4.66 -1.53
CA GLU A 184 -12.78 5.71 -2.00
C GLU A 184 -12.35 7.08 -1.45
N ASN A 185 -12.05 7.17 -0.16
CA ASN A 185 -11.56 8.41 0.45
C ASN A 185 -10.24 8.90 -0.16
N LEU A 186 -9.28 8.00 -0.45
CA LEU A 186 -8.01 8.40 -1.09
C LEU A 186 -8.24 8.90 -2.52
N GLU A 187 -9.21 8.35 -3.23
CA GLU A 187 -9.65 8.84 -4.54
C GLU A 187 -10.38 10.19 -4.46
N GLU A 188 -11.30 10.36 -3.52
CA GLU A 188 -12.02 11.63 -3.29
C GLU A 188 -11.07 12.78 -2.90
N GLU A 189 -10.00 12.47 -2.16
CA GLU A 189 -8.88 13.39 -1.87
C GLU A 189 -8.01 13.70 -3.11
N GLY A 190 -8.27 13.02 -4.23
CA GLY A 190 -7.55 13.12 -5.50
C GLY A 190 -6.10 12.64 -5.39
N LEU A 191 -5.81 11.68 -4.52
CA LEU A 191 -4.47 11.12 -4.32
C LEU A 191 -4.19 9.89 -5.19
N MET A 192 -5.25 9.26 -5.67
CA MET A 192 -5.20 8.17 -6.64
C MET A 192 -6.42 8.23 -7.55
N THR A 193 -6.38 7.47 -8.63
CA THR A 193 -7.50 7.27 -9.55
C THR A 193 -7.81 5.78 -9.64
N TYR A 194 -9.06 5.41 -9.36
CA TYR A 194 -9.54 4.05 -9.60
C TYR A 194 -9.66 3.81 -11.11
N LEU A 195 -9.06 2.72 -11.58
CA LEU A 195 -8.91 2.46 -13.01
C LEU A 195 -9.89 1.39 -13.54
N GLY A 196 -10.59 0.64 -12.67
CA GLY A 196 -11.47 -0.46 -13.10
C GLY A 196 -12.60 -0.01 -14.03
N GLY A 197 -12.60 -0.48 -15.28
CA GLY A 197 -13.52 -0.05 -16.34
C GLY A 197 -13.28 1.38 -16.84
N GLN A 198 -12.15 1.99 -16.49
CA GLN A 198 -11.76 3.32 -16.95
C GLN A 198 -10.61 3.21 -17.96
N THR A 199 -10.54 4.20 -18.84
CA THR A 199 -9.44 4.40 -19.79
C THR A 199 -8.78 5.74 -19.50
N VAL A 200 -7.45 5.75 -19.36
CA VAL A 200 -6.67 6.97 -19.14
C VAL A 200 -5.57 7.09 -20.21
N SER A 201 -5.30 8.31 -20.66
CA SER A 201 -4.17 8.59 -21.54
C SER A 201 -2.92 8.84 -20.70
N LEU A 202 -1.85 8.07 -20.96
CA LEU A 202 -0.54 8.24 -20.33
C LEU A 202 0.33 9.23 -21.12
N SER A 203 0.17 9.23 -22.44
CA SER A 203 0.76 10.15 -23.41
C SER A 203 -0.08 10.13 -24.69
N PRO A 204 0.17 11.02 -25.66
CA PRO A 204 -0.46 10.92 -26.98
C PRO A 204 -0.22 9.58 -27.70
N GLY A 205 0.81 8.82 -27.30
CA GLY A 205 1.17 7.52 -27.88
C GLY A 205 0.75 6.30 -27.06
N ALA A 206 0.19 6.48 -25.86
CA ALA A 206 -0.08 5.37 -24.93
C ALA A 206 -1.37 5.60 -24.12
N VAL A 207 -2.24 4.58 -24.10
CA VAL A 207 -3.45 4.54 -23.28
C VAL A 207 -3.46 3.32 -22.37
N LEU A 208 -4.03 3.48 -21.19
CA LEU A 208 -4.11 2.45 -20.16
C LEU A 208 -5.56 2.17 -19.80
N HIS A 209 -5.96 0.91 -19.87
CA HIS A 209 -7.29 0.42 -19.53
C HIS A 209 -7.23 -0.41 -18.25
N GLY A 210 -8.13 -0.19 -17.30
CA GLY A 210 -8.14 -0.96 -16.06
C GLY A 210 -9.21 -2.05 -16.01
N ILE A 211 -8.82 -3.19 -15.46
CA ILE A 211 -9.66 -4.36 -15.27
C ILE A 211 -9.49 -4.85 -13.83
N ASP A 212 -10.59 -4.86 -13.09
CA ASP A 212 -10.64 -5.42 -11.73
C ASP A 212 -10.73 -6.94 -11.76
N THR A 213 -10.47 -7.56 -10.60
CA THR A 213 -10.78 -8.98 -10.40
C THR A 213 -12.25 -9.29 -10.69
N GLY A 214 -12.52 -10.47 -11.24
CA GLY A 214 -13.87 -11.02 -11.42
C GLY A 214 -14.72 -10.44 -12.55
N SER A 215 -14.44 -9.24 -13.06
CA SER A 215 -15.18 -8.61 -14.17
C SER A 215 -14.35 -8.38 -15.44
N PRO A 216 -13.50 -9.31 -15.90
CA PRO A 216 -12.60 -9.04 -17.02
C PRO A 216 -13.31 -8.71 -18.32
N LYS A 217 -14.39 -9.44 -18.62
CA LYS A 217 -15.17 -9.23 -19.85
C LYS A 217 -15.89 -7.88 -19.84
N GLU A 218 -16.68 -7.62 -18.79
CA GLU A 218 -17.48 -6.39 -18.66
C GLU A 218 -16.60 -5.14 -18.70
N ARG A 219 -15.47 -5.14 -17.98
CA ARG A 219 -14.56 -3.99 -17.97
C ARG A 219 -13.81 -3.81 -19.29
N ALA A 220 -13.56 -4.88 -20.03
CA ALA A 220 -12.94 -4.80 -21.35
C ALA A 220 -13.88 -4.19 -22.40
N GLU A 221 -15.20 -4.41 -22.30
CA GLU A 221 -16.20 -3.81 -23.19
C GLU A 221 -16.20 -2.27 -23.09
N ASP A 222 -15.84 -1.72 -21.92
CA ASP A 222 -15.76 -0.29 -21.65
C ASP A 222 -14.46 0.38 -22.16
N ALA A 223 -13.51 -0.38 -22.71
CA ALA A 223 -12.24 0.18 -23.20
C ALA A 223 -12.47 1.14 -24.39
N GLN A 224 -11.79 2.29 -24.39
CA GLN A 224 -11.97 3.33 -25.41
C GLN A 224 -10.66 3.62 -26.16
N SER A 225 -10.74 3.92 -27.45
CA SER A 225 -9.57 4.47 -28.17
C SER A 225 -9.25 5.87 -27.68
N SER A 226 -7.99 6.31 -27.74
CA SER A 226 -7.64 7.72 -27.53
C SER A 226 -8.43 8.64 -28.47
N ASP A 227 -9.11 9.64 -27.92
CA ASP A 227 -9.88 10.62 -28.68
C ASP A 227 -9.00 11.29 -29.76
N GLY A 228 -9.18 10.88 -31.02
CA GLY A 228 -8.55 11.52 -32.18
C GLY A 228 -7.16 11.02 -32.60
N GLN A 229 -6.60 10.00 -31.93
CA GLN A 229 -5.31 9.39 -32.30
C GLN A 229 -5.48 7.90 -32.59
N THR A 230 -5.28 7.49 -33.85
CA THR A 230 -5.48 6.11 -34.31
C THR A 230 -4.32 5.16 -34.01
N ASP A 231 -3.20 5.68 -33.49
CA ASP A 231 -1.92 4.95 -33.41
C ASP A 231 -1.42 4.72 -31.98
N ALA A 232 -2.19 5.08 -30.94
CA ALA A 232 -1.78 4.89 -29.55
C ALA A 232 -1.77 3.41 -29.14
N VAL A 233 -0.79 3.03 -28.32
CA VAL A 233 -0.65 1.68 -27.77
C VAL A 233 -1.68 1.45 -26.66
N SER A 234 -2.52 0.42 -26.78
CA SER A 234 -3.46 0.01 -25.74
C SER A 234 -2.83 -0.96 -24.73
N LEU A 235 -2.65 -0.50 -23.50
CA LEU A 235 -2.13 -1.26 -22.36
C LEU A 235 -3.28 -1.66 -21.43
N PHE A 236 -3.27 -2.88 -20.91
CA PHE A 236 -4.31 -3.37 -20.00
C PHE A 236 -3.73 -3.67 -18.61
N ALA A 237 -4.17 -2.94 -17.59
CA ALA A 237 -3.89 -3.22 -16.19
C ALA A 237 -4.94 -4.19 -15.64
N VAL A 238 -4.55 -5.40 -15.24
CA VAL A 238 -5.47 -6.47 -14.82
C VAL A 238 -5.16 -6.92 -13.39
N ALA A 239 -6.10 -6.76 -12.48
CA ALA A 239 -5.92 -7.16 -11.08
C ALA A 239 -6.07 -8.67 -10.86
N ASP A 240 -5.33 -9.20 -9.87
CA ASP A 240 -5.48 -10.55 -9.30
C ASP A 240 -5.52 -11.74 -10.28
N MET A 241 -4.58 -11.77 -11.23
CA MET A 241 -4.30 -12.90 -12.13
C MET A 241 -3.47 -14.02 -11.46
N GLY A 242 -3.47 -14.09 -10.13
CA GLY A 242 -2.57 -14.92 -9.34
C GLY A 242 -2.74 -16.42 -9.60
N GLY A 243 -1.70 -17.08 -10.10
CA GLY A 243 -1.65 -18.54 -10.29
C GLY A 243 -2.10 -19.05 -11.67
N GLU A 244 -2.45 -18.17 -12.60
CA GLU A 244 -2.70 -18.55 -13.99
C GLU A 244 -1.37 -18.62 -14.77
N ALA A 245 -1.22 -19.64 -15.61
CA ALA A 245 -0.10 -19.70 -16.54
C ALA A 245 -0.35 -18.66 -17.65
N ILE A 246 0.71 -17.93 -18.05
CA ILE A 246 0.66 -16.89 -19.10
C ILE A 246 -0.08 -17.38 -20.35
N ASP A 247 0.09 -18.65 -20.70
CA ASP A 247 -0.44 -19.26 -21.93
C ASP A 247 -1.80 -19.95 -21.77
N ASP A 248 -2.35 -20.08 -20.55
CA ASP A 248 -3.54 -20.91 -20.25
C ASP A 248 -4.68 -20.13 -19.57
N SER A 249 -4.70 -18.80 -19.75
CA SER A 249 -5.65 -17.92 -19.10
C SER A 249 -6.84 -17.60 -20.02
N ASP A 250 -7.99 -18.21 -19.73
CA ASP A 250 -9.30 -17.87 -20.31
C ASP A 250 -9.63 -16.36 -20.17
N THR A 251 -9.01 -15.69 -19.19
CA THR A 251 -9.20 -14.26 -18.93
C THR A 251 -8.66 -13.40 -20.06
N PHE A 252 -7.46 -13.70 -20.60
CA PHE A 252 -6.93 -12.93 -21.72
C PHE A 252 -7.81 -13.08 -22.97
N ASP A 253 -8.26 -14.30 -23.26
CA ASP A 253 -9.18 -14.55 -24.37
C ASP A 253 -10.51 -13.83 -24.18
N ALA A 254 -11.05 -13.79 -22.96
CA ALA A 254 -12.26 -13.04 -22.64
C ALA A 254 -12.08 -11.53 -22.85
N ILE A 255 -10.94 -10.96 -22.47
CA ILE A 255 -10.61 -9.55 -22.69
C ILE A 255 -10.50 -9.27 -24.19
N GLU A 256 -9.75 -10.08 -24.93
CA GLU A 256 -9.57 -9.89 -26.38
C GLU A 256 -10.86 -10.05 -27.17
N ALA A 257 -11.74 -10.96 -26.76
CA ALA A 257 -13.04 -11.16 -27.41
C ALA A 257 -14.04 -10.02 -27.15
N ALA A 258 -13.90 -9.32 -26.01
CA ALA A 258 -14.84 -8.30 -25.57
C ALA A 258 -14.37 -6.87 -25.88
N SER A 259 -13.05 -6.63 -25.85
CA SER A 259 -12.46 -5.31 -26.02
C SER A 259 -12.64 -4.78 -27.46
N PRO A 260 -13.09 -3.52 -27.64
CA PRO A 260 -13.13 -2.87 -28.94
C PRO A 260 -11.75 -2.44 -29.45
N VAL A 261 -10.71 -2.48 -28.61
CA VAL A 261 -9.32 -2.14 -28.95
C VAL A 261 -8.39 -3.35 -28.75
N ALA A 262 -7.38 -3.47 -29.60
CA ALA A 262 -6.44 -4.59 -29.55
C ALA A 262 -5.38 -4.38 -28.44
N PRO A 263 -5.27 -5.28 -27.45
CA PRO A 263 -4.25 -5.17 -26.40
C PRO A 263 -2.84 -5.34 -26.95
N ALA A 264 -1.91 -4.44 -26.58
CA ALA A 264 -0.48 -4.57 -26.87
C ALA A 264 0.30 -5.21 -25.71
N ALA A 265 -0.14 -4.95 -24.47
CA ALA A 265 0.43 -5.55 -23.28
C ALA A 265 -0.58 -5.67 -22.14
N TYR A 266 -0.32 -6.62 -21.26
CA TYR A 266 -1.01 -6.84 -20.00
C TYR A 266 -0.03 -6.61 -18.84
N PHE A 267 -0.34 -5.62 -18.02
CA PHE A 267 0.28 -5.39 -16.73
C PHE A 267 -0.62 -6.02 -15.69
N VAL A 268 -0.18 -7.13 -15.11
CA VAL A 268 -1.03 -7.98 -14.26
C VAL A 268 -0.54 -7.99 -12.83
N GLY A 269 -1.46 -8.24 -11.89
CA GLY A 269 -1.16 -8.41 -10.47
C GLY A 269 -1.58 -9.75 -9.91
N GLY A 270 -1.33 -9.93 -8.60
CA GLY A 270 -1.77 -11.10 -7.83
C GLY A 270 -0.73 -12.21 -7.69
N ASN A 271 0.43 -12.14 -8.36
CA ASN A 271 1.49 -13.12 -8.20
C ASN A 271 2.49 -12.71 -7.12
N ASN A 272 2.92 -13.70 -6.32
CA ASN A 272 3.96 -13.46 -5.31
C ASN A 272 5.35 -13.35 -5.95
N GLU A 273 5.61 -14.13 -7.00
CA GLU A 273 6.86 -14.10 -7.76
C GLU A 273 6.65 -13.32 -9.06
N PRO A 274 7.68 -12.62 -9.56
CA PRO A 274 7.57 -11.89 -10.81
C PRO A 274 7.26 -12.82 -11.99
N ILE A 275 6.46 -12.31 -12.92
CA ILE A 275 6.13 -12.99 -14.16
C ILE A 275 6.45 -12.05 -15.31
N GLN A 276 7.14 -12.58 -16.33
CA GLN A 276 7.37 -11.86 -17.58
C GLN A 276 7.36 -12.87 -18.72
N GLY A 277 6.57 -12.58 -19.75
CA GLY A 277 6.45 -13.44 -20.93
C GLY A 277 5.77 -12.75 -22.09
N VAL A 278 5.65 -13.47 -23.20
CA VAL A 278 4.99 -12.98 -24.41
C VAL A 278 3.92 -13.99 -24.80
N ARG A 279 2.66 -13.56 -24.82
CA ARG A 279 1.50 -14.33 -25.28
C ARG A 279 1.05 -13.78 -26.62
N GLU A 280 1.10 -14.58 -27.68
CA GLU A 280 0.65 -14.16 -29.02
C GLU A 280 1.20 -12.78 -29.47
N LYS A 281 2.49 -12.52 -29.20
CA LYS A 281 3.20 -11.24 -29.44
C LYS A 281 2.82 -10.07 -28.52
N LYS A 282 1.96 -10.30 -27.53
CA LYS A 282 1.57 -9.34 -26.50
C LYS A 282 2.41 -9.57 -25.25
N LEU A 283 2.94 -8.50 -24.68
CA LEU A 283 3.70 -8.58 -23.44
C LEU A 283 2.76 -8.90 -22.27
N VAL A 284 3.15 -9.81 -21.38
CA VAL A 284 2.51 -10.03 -20.08
C VAL A 284 3.56 -9.82 -18.99
N SER A 285 3.29 -8.95 -18.02
CA SER A 285 4.25 -8.62 -16.96
C SER A 285 3.57 -8.40 -15.61
N ASP A 286 4.09 -9.08 -14.58
CA ASP A 286 3.79 -8.90 -13.16
C ASP A 286 5.10 -8.63 -12.41
N PRO A 287 5.25 -7.51 -11.70
CA PRO A 287 6.43 -7.22 -10.89
C PRO A 287 6.63 -8.21 -9.72
N GLY A 288 5.56 -8.87 -9.27
CA GLY A 288 5.51 -9.74 -8.11
C GLY A 288 5.29 -8.97 -6.80
N ALA A 289 5.50 -9.64 -5.68
CA ALA A 289 5.45 -8.99 -4.37
C ALA A 289 6.63 -8.02 -4.18
N THR A 290 6.37 -6.92 -3.47
CA THR A 290 7.38 -5.92 -3.11
C THR A 290 8.22 -6.32 -1.90
N GLU A 291 7.74 -7.27 -1.07
CA GLU A 291 8.43 -7.72 0.15
C GLU A 291 8.18 -9.22 0.42
N ASN A 292 9.13 -9.85 1.12
CA ASN A 292 9.15 -11.27 1.40
C ASN A 292 8.09 -11.71 2.42
N THR A 293 7.06 -12.36 1.91
CA THR A 293 6.06 -13.08 2.71
C THR A 293 6.61 -14.39 3.25
N LEU A 294 7.13 -14.38 4.49
CA LEU A 294 7.68 -15.57 5.11
C LEU A 294 6.62 -16.47 5.74
N GLY A 295 6.81 -17.78 5.61
CA GLY A 295 5.97 -18.79 6.23
C GLY A 295 6.60 -20.18 6.14
N LYS A 296 5.83 -21.23 6.49
CA LYS A 296 6.33 -22.62 6.46
C LYS A 296 6.80 -23.03 5.05
N ARG A 297 6.18 -22.49 3.99
CA ARG A 297 6.60 -22.72 2.59
C ARG A 297 8.03 -22.26 2.31
N THR A 298 8.46 -21.20 2.96
CA THR A 298 9.78 -20.56 2.78
C THR A 298 10.92 -21.42 3.32
N LEU A 299 10.65 -22.37 4.23
CA LEU A 299 11.66 -23.32 4.72
C LEU A 299 12.20 -24.23 3.61
N LYS A 300 11.43 -24.42 2.53
CA LYS A 300 11.79 -25.28 1.39
C LYS A 300 12.39 -24.50 0.21
N GLN A 301 12.52 -23.19 0.33
CA GLN A 301 13.08 -22.34 -0.71
C GLN A 301 14.60 -22.20 -0.47
N PRO A 302 15.44 -22.62 -1.44
CA PRO A 302 16.89 -22.58 -1.27
C PRO A 302 17.47 -21.16 -1.35
N GLU A 303 16.77 -20.24 -2.03
CA GLU A 303 17.24 -18.89 -2.34
C GLU A 303 16.20 -17.83 -1.97
N THR A 304 16.69 -16.62 -1.67
CA THR A 304 15.85 -15.45 -1.42
C THR A 304 15.30 -14.97 -2.76
N PRO A 305 13.97 -14.91 -2.93
CA PRO A 305 13.39 -14.46 -4.18
C PRO A 305 13.61 -12.95 -4.38
N ASP A 306 13.86 -12.55 -5.63
CA ASP A 306 14.03 -11.16 -6.01
C ASP A 306 12.71 -10.39 -5.88
N ARG A 307 12.74 -9.31 -5.11
CA ARG A 307 11.63 -8.38 -4.93
C ARG A 307 11.94 -7.08 -5.65
N GLY A 308 10.95 -6.50 -6.31
CA GLY A 308 11.20 -5.44 -7.25
C GLY A 308 9.92 -4.80 -7.80
N VAL A 309 10.15 -3.79 -8.63
CA VAL A 309 9.13 -3.12 -9.45
C VAL A 309 9.57 -3.14 -10.91
N CYS A 310 8.64 -2.94 -11.83
CA CYS A 310 8.95 -2.85 -13.26
C CYS A 310 8.71 -1.42 -13.75
N LEU A 311 9.68 -0.84 -14.45
CA LEU A 311 9.56 0.40 -15.18
C LEU A 311 9.33 0.07 -16.65
N TYR A 312 8.19 0.49 -17.18
CA TYR A 312 7.85 0.33 -18.59
C TYR A 312 8.11 1.65 -19.32
N THR A 313 8.80 1.59 -20.45
CA THR A 313 8.99 2.73 -21.36
C THR A 313 8.24 2.45 -22.65
N ILE A 314 7.23 3.25 -22.95
CA ILE A 314 6.41 3.15 -24.15
C ILE A 314 6.85 4.25 -25.10
N LEU A 315 7.36 3.88 -26.27
CA LEU A 315 7.82 4.80 -27.30
C LEU A 315 7.65 4.14 -28.68
N ASP A 316 7.12 4.86 -29.66
CA ASP A 316 6.99 4.42 -31.05
C ASP A 316 6.39 3.01 -31.21
N ASN A 317 5.32 2.73 -30.47
CA ASN A 317 4.63 1.43 -30.42
C ASN A 317 5.46 0.25 -29.91
N GLN A 318 6.57 0.55 -29.21
CA GLN A 318 7.40 -0.43 -28.53
C GLN A 318 7.31 -0.25 -27.01
N ILE A 319 7.44 -1.36 -26.30
CA ILE A 319 7.40 -1.39 -24.83
C ILE A 319 8.73 -1.97 -24.33
N GLY A 320 9.58 -1.11 -23.79
CA GLY A 320 10.76 -1.49 -23.04
C GLY A 320 10.42 -1.79 -21.59
N ILE A 321 11.15 -2.72 -20.97
CA ILE A 321 10.97 -3.10 -19.56
C ILE A 321 12.32 -3.05 -18.87
N GLU A 322 12.38 -2.32 -17.76
CA GLU A 322 13.49 -2.34 -16.82
C GLU A 322 12.98 -2.80 -15.46
N ARG A 323 13.64 -3.81 -14.86
CA ARG A 323 13.29 -4.27 -13.52
C ARG A 323 14.21 -3.60 -12.51
N HIS A 324 13.62 -2.96 -11.51
CA HIS A 324 14.35 -2.39 -10.38
C HIS A 324 14.17 -3.25 -9.15
N GLN A 325 15.29 -3.70 -8.57
CA GLN A 325 15.29 -4.47 -7.34
C GLN A 325 15.03 -3.54 -6.14
N LEU A 326 14.23 -4.02 -5.18
CA LEU A 326 14.01 -3.36 -3.91
C LEU A 326 14.88 -3.99 -2.83
N GLU A 327 15.37 -3.17 -1.90
CA GLU A 327 16.09 -3.62 -0.73
C GLU A 327 15.08 -4.15 0.30
N VAL A 328 14.91 -5.47 0.33
CA VAL A 328 13.94 -6.14 1.20
C VAL A 328 14.62 -6.88 2.34
N ARG A 329 13.86 -7.13 3.41
CA ARG A 329 14.38 -7.80 4.61
C ARG A 329 14.90 -9.20 4.27
N GLU A 330 16.19 -9.41 4.51
CA GLU A 330 16.82 -10.71 4.37
C GLU A 330 16.25 -11.72 5.37
N PHE A 331 16.23 -13.01 4.98
CA PHE A 331 15.80 -14.08 5.86
C PHE A 331 16.70 -15.32 5.75
N LYS A 332 16.73 -16.11 6.82
CA LYS A 332 17.44 -17.39 6.86
C LYS A 332 16.55 -18.52 7.33
N SER A 333 16.47 -19.57 6.53
CA SER A 333 15.82 -20.84 6.90
C SER A 333 16.86 -21.82 7.45
N ILE A 334 16.58 -22.42 8.61
CA ILE A 334 17.46 -23.38 9.29
C ILE A 334 16.63 -24.60 9.71
N SER A 335 17.08 -25.79 9.32
CA SER A 335 16.54 -27.05 9.86
C SER A 335 17.49 -27.59 10.92
N LEU A 336 16.96 -27.88 12.11
CA LEU A 336 17.69 -28.43 13.25
C LEU A 336 17.11 -29.80 13.61
N THR A 337 17.93 -30.84 13.51
CA THR A 337 17.59 -32.17 14.03
C THR A 337 18.00 -32.24 15.50
N LEU A 338 17.04 -32.45 16.39
CA LEU A 338 17.25 -32.53 17.83
C LEU A 338 16.98 -33.94 18.35
N ASP A 339 17.81 -34.36 19.29
CA ASP A 339 17.60 -35.57 20.10
C ASP A 339 17.37 -35.20 21.58
N GLN A 340 17.24 -36.23 22.44
CA GLN A 340 17.01 -36.05 23.87
C GLN A 340 18.22 -35.46 24.62
N GLN A 341 19.42 -35.48 24.03
CA GLN A 341 20.64 -34.96 24.65
C GLN A 341 20.97 -33.53 24.22
N THR A 342 20.29 -33.03 23.18
CA THR A 342 20.59 -31.73 22.60
C THR A 342 20.29 -30.59 23.58
N THR A 343 21.32 -29.80 23.91
CA THR A 343 21.22 -28.70 24.89
C THR A 343 21.05 -27.33 24.23
N LYS A 344 20.69 -26.31 25.03
CA LYS A 344 20.60 -24.92 24.54
C LYS A 344 21.94 -24.43 23.98
N ASP A 345 23.05 -24.86 24.56
CA ASP A 345 24.37 -24.40 24.13
C ASP A 345 24.82 -25.05 22.82
N ASP A 346 24.32 -26.24 22.50
CA ASP A 346 24.52 -26.86 21.18
C ASP A 346 23.80 -26.06 20.08
N ILE A 347 22.57 -25.60 20.37
CA ILE A 347 21.82 -24.71 19.47
C ILE A 347 22.56 -23.38 19.28
N LYS A 348 23.02 -22.74 20.37
CA LYS A 348 23.82 -21.51 20.27
C LYS A 348 25.07 -21.73 19.42
N ARG A 349 25.76 -22.86 19.59
CA ARG A 349 26.95 -23.20 18.81
C ARG A 349 26.63 -23.35 17.33
N ALA A 350 25.50 -23.96 16.98
CA ALA A 350 25.04 -24.08 15.59
C ALA A 350 24.72 -22.72 14.95
N PHE A 351 24.32 -21.73 15.75
CA PHE A 351 23.99 -20.38 15.33
C PHE A 351 25.19 -19.42 15.25
N ARG A 352 26.28 -19.67 15.99
CA ARG A 352 27.48 -18.80 16.02
C ARG A 352 28.09 -18.43 14.66
N ARG A 353 27.85 -19.24 13.63
CA ARG A 353 28.36 -19.02 12.27
C ARG A 353 27.55 -18.01 11.45
N TYR A 354 26.45 -17.50 12.00
CA TYR A 354 25.57 -16.56 11.33
C TYR A 354 25.45 -15.28 12.14
N ASP A 355 25.35 -14.16 11.44
CA ASP A 355 24.83 -12.93 12.01
C ASP A 355 23.34 -12.83 11.66
N PHE A 356 22.48 -12.80 12.67
CA PHE A 356 21.04 -12.74 12.48
C PHE A 356 20.43 -11.39 12.85
N SER A 357 21.25 -10.45 13.35
CA SER A 357 20.79 -9.20 13.98
C SER A 357 19.73 -8.48 13.15
N GLU A 358 19.95 -8.36 11.85
CA GLU A 358 19.04 -7.71 10.89
C GLU A 358 18.18 -8.68 10.07
N MET A 359 18.24 -9.99 10.32
CA MET A 359 17.56 -11.00 9.51
C MET A 359 16.28 -11.53 10.15
N ALA A 360 15.33 -11.92 9.31
CA ALA A 360 14.23 -12.78 9.72
C ALA A 360 14.65 -14.26 9.73
N VAL A 361 14.57 -14.95 10.87
CA VAL A 361 15.03 -16.33 11.01
C VAL A 361 13.87 -17.32 11.12
N LEU A 362 13.84 -18.30 10.22
CA LEU A 362 12.88 -19.39 10.22
C LEU A 362 13.59 -20.66 10.66
N VAL A 363 13.09 -21.32 11.70
CA VAL A 363 13.67 -22.56 12.22
C VAL A 363 12.65 -23.69 12.14
N GLU A 364 13.05 -24.80 11.54
CA GLU A 364 12.33 -26.07 11.59
C GLU A 364 13.04 -27.01 12.55
N LEU A 365 12.31 -27.56 13.53
CA LEU A 365 12.83 -28.59 14.43
C LEU A 365 12.34 -29.95 13.97
N THR A 366 13.27 -30.88 13.79
CA THR A 366 12.99 -32.28 13.43
C THR A 366 13.67 -33.22 14.43
N GLY A 367 13.35 -34.52 14.39
CA GLY A 367 13.85 -35.52 15.34
C GLY A 367 12.80 -36.01 16.34
N GLU A 368 13.23 -36.41 17.54
CA GLU A 368 12.36 -36.96 18.58
C GLU A 368 12.09 -35.93 19.68
N ARG A 369 10.89 -36.01 20.29
CA ARG A 369 10.50 -35.15 21.41
C ARG A 369 9.82 -35.94 22.51
N ASN A 370 10.34 -35.78 23.73
CA ASN A 370 9.72 -36.16 24.99
C ASN A 370 9.26 -34.87 25.71
N ASP A 371 8.04 -34.86 26.24
CA ASP A 371 7.48 -33.64 26.85
C ASP A 371 8.14 -33.24 28.19
N GLU A 372 8.87 -34.16 28.84
CA GLU A 372 9.56 -33.90 30.12
C GLU A 372 11.03 -33.43 29.92
N ASP A 373 11.79 -34.06 29.01
CA ASP A 373 13.25 -33.87 28.93
C ASP A 373 13.73 -33.06 27.71
N SER A 374 12.93 -32.95 26.66
CA SER A 374 13.36 -32.26 25.43
C SER A 374 13.22 -30.74 25.54
N LEU A 375 14.12 -30.00 24.89
CA LEU A 375 13.99 -28.56 24.78
C LEU A 375 12.63 -28.17 24.17
N SER A 376 11.91 -27.28 24.87
CA SER A 376 10.63 -26.80 24.39
C SER A 376 10.80 -25.88 23.18
N ARG A 377 9.84 -25.94 22.25
CA ARG A 377 9.74 -24.99 21.14
C ARG A 377 9.86 -23.53 21.62
N LYS A 378 9.20 -23.20 22.74
CA LYS A 378 9.20 -21.84 23.31
C LYS A 378 10.60 -21.40 23.74
N ALA A 379 11.39 -22.30 24.34
CA ALA A 379 12.76 -22.02 24.73
C ALA A 379 13.66 -21.73 23.52
N ILE A 380 13.53 -22.52 22.44
CA ILE A 380 14.29 -22.32 21.21
C ILE A 380 13.81 -21.05 20.49
N GLN A 381 12.51 -20.81 20.43
CA GLN A 381 11.92 -19.60 19.86
C GLN A 381 12.41 -18.32 20.53
N SER A 382 12.58 -18.35 21.86
CA SER A 382 13.12 -17.20 22.61
C SER A 382 14.59 -16.99 22.28
N LEU A 383 15.38 -18.08 22.31
CA LEU A 383 16.81 -18.04 22.01
C LEU A 383 17.13 -17.50 20.62
N VAL A 384 16.36 -17.88 19.60
CA VAL A 384 16.53 -17.35 18.23
C VAL A 384 16.06 -15.90 18.15
N ALA A 385 14.93 -15.57 18.79
CA ALA A 385 14.38 -14.22 18.76
C ALA A 385 15.28 -13.20 19.45
N ASP A 386 16.04 -13.60 20.48
CA ASP A 386 16.99 -12.72 21.17
C ASP A 386 18.21 -12.35 20.31
N GLN A 387 18.45 -13.08 19.21
CA GLN A 387 19.61 -12.89 18.33
C GLN A 387 19.23 -12.36 16.95
N SER A 388 17.94 -12.17 16.66
CA SER A 388 17.44 -11.84 15.33
C SER A 388 16.39 -10.74 15.31
N PHE A 389 16.28 -10.04 14.19
CA PHE A 389 15.25 -9.02 13.98
C PHE A 389 13.85 -9.59 14.22
N CYS A 390 13.58 -10.77 13.66
CA CYS A 390 12.42 -11.56 14.05
C CYS A 390 12.66 -13.04 13.80
N ALA A 391 11.99 -13.90 14.57
CA ALA A 391 12.11 -15.35 14.40
C ALA A 391 10.78 -16.08 14.46
N ARG A 392 10.70 -17.19 13.73
CA ARG A 392 9.61 -18.17 13.84
C ARG A 392 10.14 -19.59 13.85
N VAL A 393 9.75 -20.34 14.87
CA VAL A 393 10.11 -21.76 15.03
C VAL A 393 8.88 -22.63 14.81
N TRP A 394 9.01 -23.63 13.93
CA TRP A 394 8.08 -24.75 13.77
C TRP A 394 8.68 -26.01 14.40
N ASP A 395 7.85 -26.77 15.13
CA ASP A 395 8.27 -27.98 15.83
C ASP A 395 7.60 -29.18 15.16
N GLU A 396 8.35 -29.87 14.31
CA GLU A 396 7.92 -31.05 13.54
C GLU A 396 8.51 -32.34 14.12
N ARG A 397 9.06 -32.29 15.35
CA ARG A 397 9.58 -33.47 16.05
C ARG A 397 8.47 -34.47 16.34
N LYS A 398 8.79 -35.76 16.17
CA LYS A 398 7.88 -36.87 16.49
C LYS A 398 7.75 -36.99 18.01
N ARG A 399 6.52 -36.98 18.53
CA ARG A 399 6.28 -37.25 19.95
C ARG A 399 6.41 -38.73 20.23
N CYS A 400 7.21 -39.08 21.23
CA CYS A 400 7.24 -40.44 21.76
C CYS A 400 6.15 -40.56 22.84
N SER A 401 5.02 -41.17 22.51
CA SER A 401 3.98 -41.52 23.50
C SER A 401 4.43 -42.73 24.31
N LYS A 402 4.16 -42.73 25.63
CA LYS A 402 3.99 -44.00 26.35
C LYS A 402 2.67 -44.65 25.88
N PRO A 403 2.59 -45.97 25.76
CA PRO A 403 1.33 -46.62 25.44
C PRO A 403 0.38 -46.48 26.64
N SER A 404 -0.79 -45.87 26.43
CA SER A 404 -1.91 -45.94 27.37
C SER A 404 -3.22 -46.10 26.60
N ASP A 405 -3.73 -47.33 26.66
CA ASP A 405 -5.11 -47.80 26.80
C ASP A 405 -6.29 -46.99 26.23
N ALA A 406 -7.09 -47.74 25.48
CA ALA A 406 -8.34 -47.37 24.85
C ALA A 406 -9.48 -47.05 25.83
N SER A 407 -10.27 -46.04 25.47
CA SER A 407 -11.73 -45.88 25.67
C SER A 407 -12.09 -44.48 25.13
N GLY A 408 -13.19 -44.18 24.47
CA GLY A 408 -14.44 -44.85 24.14
C GLY A 408 -15.44 -43.73 23.76
N ASP A 409 -16.23 -43.99 22.72
CA ASP A 409 -17.60 -43.51 22.45
C ASP A 409 -17.94 -42.02 22.19
N ASP A 410 -18.30 -41.78 20.92
CA ASP A 410 -19.67 -41.58 20.40
C ASP A 410 -20.40 -40.21 20.48
N ILE A 411 -21.35 -40.09 19.54
CA ILE A 411 -22.52 -39.20 19.44
C ILE A 411 -22.38 -38.02 18.44
N GLY A 412 -22.96 -38.25 17.27
CA GLY A 412 -23.41 -37.21 16.36
C GLY A 412 -24.68 -36.52 16.85
N SER A 413 -24.88 -35.27 16.42
CA SER A 413 -26.13 -34.53 16.59
C SER A 413 -26.48 -33.78 15.31
N ASN A 414 -27.53 -34.25 14.64
CA ASN A 414 -28.32 -33.44 13.72
C ASN A 414 -29.09 -32.38 14.52
N SER A 415 -29.26 -31.20 13.95
CA SER A 415 -30.26 -30.21 14.35
C SER A 415 -30.72 -29.40 13.12
N PRO A 416 -31.93 -28.81 13.18
CA PRO A 416 -32.91 -28.90 12.10
C PRO A 416 -32.84 -27.76 11.08
N SER A 417 -33.44 -28.02 9.92
CA SER A 417 -33.70 -27.06 8.85
C SER A 417 -34.70 -25.98 9.27
N GLU A 418 -34.25 -24.72 9.31
CA GLU A 418 -35.11 -23.53 9.28
C GLU A 418 -35.25 -23.08 7.82
N SER A 419 -36.38 -23.42 7.20
CA SER A 419 -36.78 -22.85 5.93
C SER A 419 -38.27 -22.54 6.04
N ASP A 420 -38.60 -21.28 6.34
CA ASP A 420 -39.87 -20.63 5.97
C ASP A 420 -39.94 -19.16 6.43
N THR A 421 -39.03 -18.68 7.29
CA THR A 421 -38.95 -17.25 7.70
C THR A 421 -38.10 -16.39 6.76
N ALA A 422 -37.12 -16.96 6.05
CA ALA A 422 -36.18 -16.22 5.20
C ALA A 422 -36.78 -15.62 3.91
N ARG A 423 -37.94 -16.13 3.44
CA ARG A 423 -38.57 -15.64 2.20
C ARG A 423 -39.32 -14.32 2.35
N VAL A 424 -39.81 -14.00 3.55
CA VAL A 424 -40.65 -12.81 3.78
C VAL A 424 -39.81 -11.56 4.07
N THR A 425 -38.61 -11.73 4.64
CA THR A 425 -37.67 -10.63 4.91
C THR A 425 -36.93 -10.16 3.66
N ASP A 426 -36.69 -11.06 2.71
CA ASP A 426 -35.98 -10.78 1.46
C ASP A 426 -36.76 -9.81 0.56
N ASP A 427 -38.08 -10.00 0.44
CA ASP A 427 -38.97 -9.15 -0.37
C ASP A 427 -39.04 -7.72 0.17
N ARG A 428 -39.04 -7.54 1.50
CA ARG A 428 -39.14 -6.21 2.14
C ARG A 428 -37.84 -5.41 2.02
N ALA A 429 -36.70 -6.08 2.17
CA ALA A 429 -35.40 -5.45 1.93
C ALA A 429 -35.28 -4.98 0.48
N ASP A 430 -35.72 -5.82 -0.47
CA ASP A 430 -35.71 -5.51 -1.90
C ASP A 430 -36.56 -4.29 -2.27
N GLU A 431 -37.73 -4.13 -1.66
CA GLU A 431 -38.54 -2.91 -1.83
C GLU A 431 -37.80 -1.64 -1.35
N VAL A 432 -37.07 -1.73 -0.24
CA VAL A 432 -36.28 -0.61 0.29
C VAL A 432 -35.11 -0.30 -0.63
N ILE A 433 -34.40 -1.32 -1.12
CA ILE A 433 -33.30 -1.20 -2.07
C ILE A 433 -33.78 -0.56 -3.37
N GLN A 434 -34.92 -1.00 -3.90
CA GLN A 434 -35.51 -0.41 -5.11
C GLN A 434 -35.85 1.07 -4.91
N LYS A 435 -36.34 1.46 -3.73
CA LYS A 435 -36.55 2.87 -3.39
C LYS A 435 -35.25 3.66 -3.42
N ILE A 436 -34.17 3.15 -2.82
CA ILE A 436 -32.85 3.81 -2.84
C ILE A 436 -32.35 4.01 -4.28
N VAL A 437 -32.40 2.97 -5.11
CA VAL A 437 -31.96 3.03 -6.52
C VAL A 437 -32.77 4.06 -7.32
N SER A 438 -34.07 4.22 -7.02
CA SER A 438 -34.90 5.25 -7.68
C SER A 438 -34.69 6.68 -7.17
N GLN A 439 -34.08 6.86 -6.00
CA GLN A 439 -33.92 8.16 -5.32
C GLN A 439 -32.46 8.65 -5.34
N THR A 440 -31.53 7.82 -5.81
CA THR A 440 -30.08 8.11 -5.84
C THR A 440 -29.52 7.79 -7.22
N SER A 441 -28.29 8.23 -7.50
CA SER A 441 -27.57 7.86 -8.73
C SER A 441 -26.96 6.44 -8.67
N LEU A 442 -27.16 5.71 -7.57
CA LEU A 442 -26.55 4.41 -7.35
C LEU A 442 -27.35 3.29 -8.03
N ASN A 443 -26.63 2.35 -8.63
CA ASN A 443 -27.22 1.12 -9.15
C ASN A 443 -27.48 0.11 -8.01
N ARG A 444 -28.23 -0.96 -8.33
CA ARG A 444 -28.64 -1.96 -7.34
C ARG A 444 -27.44 -2.61 -6.64
N ASP A 445 -26.37 -2.91 -7.37
CA ASP A 445 -25.19 -3.58 -6.82
C ASP A 445 -24.40 -2.67 -5.87
N GLN A 446 -24.33 -1.37 -6.16
CA GLN A 446 -23.77 -0.37 -5.25
C GLN A 446 -24.55 -0.29 -3.94
N VAL A 447 -25.88 -0.36 -4.00
CA VAL A 447 -26.73 -0.38 -2.80
C VAL A 447 -26.59 -1.69 -2.03
N GLU A 448 -26.61 -2.85 -2.71
CA GLU A 448 -26.46 -4.18 -2.11
C GLU A 448 -25.11 -4.37 -1.42
N ARG A 449 -24.02 -3.80 -1.97
CA ARG A 449 -22.72 -3.79 -1.28
C ARG A 449 -22.78 -3.06 0.06
N LYS A 450 -23.46 -1.91 0.11
CA LYS A 450 -23.65 -1.14 1.35
C LYS A 450 -24.56 -1.87 2.36
N VAL A 451 -25.58 -2.59 1.89
CA VAL A 451 -26.44 -3.47 2.73
C VAL A 451 -25.62 -4.63 3.29
N SER A 452 -24.83 -5.28 2.43
CA SER A 452 -23.97 -6.42 2.79
C SER A 452 -22.97 -6.06 3.90
N HIS A 453 -22.47 -4.83 3.91
CA HIS A 453 -21.58 -4.32 4.96
C HIS A 453 -22.16 -4.45 6.38
N LEU A 454 -23.48 -4.31 6.52
CA LEU A 454 -24.18 -4.42 7.81
C LEU A 454 -24.59 -5.87 8.09
N THR A 455 -25.07 -6.61 7.07
CA THR A 455 -25.49 -8.01 7.25
C THR A 455 -24.33 -8.93 7.64
N ASP A 456 -23.11 -8.64 7.16
CA ASP A 456 -21.86 -9.31 7.58
C ASP A 456 -21.60 -9.23 9.10
N ARG A 457 -22.25 -8.28 9.79
CA ARG A 457 -22.16 -8.07 11.24
C ARG A 457 -23.40 -8.56 11.99
N SER A 458 -24.14 -9.48 11.38
CA SER A 458 -25.36 -10.08 11.93
C SER A 458 -26.50 -9.07 12.15
N ILE A 459 -26.58 -8.04 11.31
CA ILE A 459 -27.74 -7.13 11.23
C ILE A 459 -28.72 -7.72 10.19
N ASP A 460 -30.02 -7.65 10.47
CA ASP A 460 -31.04 -8.12 9.54
C ASP A 460 -30.99 -7.34 8.21
N ARG A 461 -31.24 -8.01 7.08
CA ARG A 461 -31.12 -7.41 5.74
C ARG A 461 -32.09 -6.25 5.53
N GLU A 462 -33.30 -6.32 6.08
CA GLU A 462 -34.28 -5.22 5.99
C GLU A 462 -33.80 -4.00 6.81
N ASP A 463 -33.28 -4.23 8.02
CA ASP A 463 -32.75 -3.16 8.88
C ASP A 463 -31.46 -2.54 8.32
N ALA A 464 -30.62 -3.36 7.69
CA ALA A 464 -29.47 -2.91 6.94
C ALA A 464 -29.90 -2.01 5.77
N ALA A 465 -30.86 -2.45 4.95
CA ALA A 465 -31.41 -1.66 3.85
C ALA A 465 -32.01 -0.33 4.31
N ARG A 466 -32.73 -0.31 5.45
CA ARG A 466 -33.26 0.93 6.04
C ARG A 466 -32.16 1.88 6.51
N THR A 467 -31.11 1.36 7.13
CA THR A 467 -29.94 2.15 7.56
C THR A 467 -29.24 2.77 6.36
N VAL A 468 -29.04 1.98 5.30
CA VAL A 468 -28.45 2.45 4.04
C VAL A 468 -29.31 3.52 3.40
N LYS A 469 -30.63 3.31 3.36
CA LYS A 469 -31.57 4.32 2.88
C LYS A 469 -31.44 5.63 3.66
N TYR A 470 -31.54 5.57 4.99
CA TYR A 470 -31.45 6.74 5.85
C TYR A 470 -30.20 7.57 5.52
N ARG A 471 -29.02 6.92 5.46
CA ARG A 471 -27.77 7.63 5.20
C ARG A 471 -27.71 8.28 3.82
N LEU A 472 -28.20 7.58 2.80
CA LEU A 472 -28.08 8.02 1.39
C LEU A 472 -29.14 9.03 0.98
N THR A 473 -30.26 9.12 1.70
CA THR A 473 -31.37 10.04 1.36
C THR A 473 -31.52 11.18 2.35
N ALA A 474 -30.71 11.26 3.41
CA ALA A 474 -30.73 12.37 4.36
C ALA A 474 -30.16 13.65 3.71
N GLU A 475 -30.70 14.80 4.10
CA GLU A 475 -30.17 16.11 3.70
C GLU A 475 -28.84 16.38 4.43
N GLU A 476 -27.90 17.01 3.74
CA GLU A 476 -26.61 17.41 4.31
C GLU A 476 -26.81 18.32 5.54
N GLY A 477 -26.05 18.06 6.62
CA GLY A 477 -26.17 18.77 7.89
C GLY A 477 -27.25 18.22 8.83
N THR A 478 -28.03 17.22 8.42
CA THR A 478 -29.10 16.62 9.25
C THR A 478 -28.79 15.19 9.68
N ASN A 479 -27.75 14.60 9.09
CA ASN A 479 -27.49 13.18 9.12
C ASN A 479 -26.54 12.79 10.25
N ILE A 480 -26.95 11.88 11.13
CA ILE A 480 -26.10 11.41 12.24
C ILE A 480 -24.77 10.77 11.78
N PHE A 481 -24.67 10.33 10.52
CA PHE A 481 -23.45 9.77 9.94
C PHE A 481 -22.37 10.82 9.63
N GLU A 482 -22.69 12.12 9.75
CA GLU A 482 -21.72 13.21 9.68
C GLU A 482 -20.98 13.41 11.02
N ILE A 483 -21.55 12.89 12.12
CA ILE A 483 -20.93 12.96 13.43
C ILE A 483 -19.65 12.12 13.44
N THR A 484 -18.56 12.70 13.94
CA THR A 484 -17.28 12.00 14.10
C THR A 484 -17.47 10.68 14.87
N ALA A 485 -16.79 9.63 14.41
CA ALA A 485 -16.87 8.26 14.94
C ALA A 485 -18.18 7.50 14.70
N VAL A 486 -19.18 8.08 14.03
CA VAL A 486 -20.43 7.41 13.62
C VAL A 486 -20.29 6.80 12.22
N GLY A 487 -19.75 5.58 12.15
CA GLY A 487 -19.77 4.76 10.93
C GLY A 487 -21.05 3.91 10.80
N TRP A 488 -21.21 3.22 9.66
CA TRP A 488 -22.37 2.35 9.33
C TRP A 488 -22.93 1.54 10.51
N TYR A 489 -22.07 0.79 11.19
CA TYR A 489 -22.48 -0.08 12.29
C TYR A 489 -22.96 0.68 13.54
N ARG A 490 -22.26 1.76 13.93
CA ARG A 490 -22.66 2.55 15.11
C ARG A 490 -23.90 3.37 14.80
N GLY A 491 -23.97 3.96 13.61
CA GLY A 491 -25.16 4.67 13.15
C GLY A 491 -26.38 3.76 13.12
N HIS A 492 -26.27 2.51 12.66
CA HIS A 492 -27.36 1.54 12.75
C HIS A 492 -27.89 1.36 14.19
N HIS A 493 -27.00 1.16 15.17
CA HIS A 493 -27.41 0.97 16.57
C HIS A 493 -27.93 2.27 17.20
N LEU A 494 -27.39 3.44 16.81
CA LEU A 494 -27.94 4.75 17.20
C LEU A 494 -29.37 4.93 16.69
N LEU A 495 -29.60 4.73 15.39
CA LEU A 495 -30.94 4.79 14.79
C LEU A 495 -31.91 3.84 15.47
N THR A 496 -31.49 2.59 15.71
CA THR A 496 -32.31 1.57 16.36
C THR A 496 -32.61 1.90 17.82
N ALA A 497 -31.71 2.62 18.49
CA ALA A 497 -31.89 3.11 19.85
C ALA A 497 -32.69 4.44 19.93
N GLY A 498 -33.11 4.99 18.79
CA GLY A 498 -33.91 6.23 18.72
C GLY A 498 -33.08 7.51 18.64
N PHE A 499 -31.76 7.41 18.41
CA PHE A 499 -30.88 8.54 18.16
C PHE A 499 -30.83 8.82 16.65
N ASP A 500 -31.93 9.37 16.12
CA ASP A 500 -32.16 9.50 14.68
C ASP A 500 -31.92 10.89 14.10
N THR A 501 -31.44 11.83 14.91
CA THR A 501 -31.02 13.16 14.48
C THR A 501 -29.83 13.63 15.29
N ILE A 502 -29.05 14.57 14.74
CA ILE A 502 -27.91 15.19 15.41
C ILE A 502 -28.36 15.85 16.72
N SER A 503 -29.47 16.58 16.69
CA SER A 503 -30.05 17.25 17.86
C SER A 503 -30.44 16.26 18.98
N VAL A 504 -31.03 15.11 18.63
CA VAL A 504 -31.35 14.07 19.63
C VAL A 504 -30.10 13.46 20.27
N ILE A 505 -28.99 13.36 19.53
CA ILE A 505 -27.69 12.93 20.09
C ILE A 505 -27.07 14.04 20.95
N ALA A 506 -27.18 15.29 20.53
CA ALA A 506 -26.71 16.47 21.26
C ALA A 506 -27.45 16.70 22.58
N ASP A 507 -28.77 16.44 22.62
CA ASP A 507 -29.60 16.50 23.84
C ASP A 507 -29.37 15.29 24.78
N ALA A 508 -28.70 14.24 24.29
CA ALA A 508 -28.35 13.08 25.09
C ALA A 508 -27.15 13.36 26.01
N SER A 509 -26.68 12.34 26.72
CA SER A 509 -25.40 12.41 27.43
C SER A 509 -24.46 11.32 26.92
N ALA A 510 -23.15 11.50 27.05
CA ALA A 510 -22.18 10.46 26.73
C ALA A 510 -22.46 9.14 27.48
N ASP A 511 -22.89 9.20 28.75
CA ASP A 511 -23.30 8.02 29.54
C ASP A 511 -24.57 7.34 28.99
N THR A 512 -25.49 8.11 28.40
CA THR A 512 -26.65 7.54 27.71
C THR A 512 -26.22 6.84 26.41
N LEU A 513 -25.35 7.48 25.64
CA LEU A 513 -24.87 6.95 24.36
C LEU A 513 -24.02 5.69 24.53
N SER A 514 -23.20 5.59 25.58
CA SER A 514 -22.35 4.42 25.86
C SER A 514 -23.14 3.16 26.25
N LYS A 515 -24.42 3.30 26.58
CA LYS A 515 -25.33 2.16 26.80
C LYS A 515 -25.87 1.59 25.49
N THR A 516 -25.68 2.27 24.37
CA THR A 516 -26.09 1.80 23.05
C THR A 516 -25.18 0.67 22.57
N LYS A 517 -25.77 -0.41 22.04
CA LYS A 517 -25.01 -1.57 21.55
C LYS A 517 -23.94 -1.13 20.54
N GLY A 518 -22.68 -1.53 20.79
CA GLY A 518 -21.55 -1.20 19.90
C GLY A 518 -20.93 0.18 20.10
N ILE A 519 -21.40 0.94 21.10
CA ILE A 519 -20.84 2.22 21.53
C ILE A 519 -20.31 2.05 22.95
N GLY A 520 -19.00 2.12 23.13
CA GLY A 520 -18.39 2.13 24.46
C GLY A 520 -18.27 3.55 25.01
N ASP A 521 -17.71 3.71 26.21
CA ASP A 521 -17.55 5.02 26.85
C ASP A 521 -16.71 6.00 26.01
N ASP A 522 -15.54 5.58 25.51
CA ASP A 522 -14.68 6.48 24.70
C ASP A 522 -15.36 6.93 23.38
N PRO A 523 -15.95 6.03 22.56
CA PRO A 523 -16.70 6.47 21.39
C PRO A 523 -17.91 7.35 21.72
N ALA A 524 -18.58 7.12 22.87
CA ALA A 524 -19.76 7.88 23.25
C ALA A 524 -19.43 9.36 23.53
N ALA A 525 -18.31 9.64 24.20
CA ALA A 525 -17.84 11.00 24.44
C ALA A 525 -17.55 11.73 23.11
N VAL A 526 -16.87 11.06 22.18
CA VAL A 526 -16.53 11.63 20.86
C VAL A 526 -17.78 11.91 20.02
N ILE A 527 -18.75 10.99 20.02
CA ILE A 527 -20.02 11.14 19.32
C ILE A 527 -20.84 12.29 19.91
N PHE A 528 -20.91 12.38 21.24
CA PHE A 528 -21.60 13.45 21.94
C PHE A 528 -21.04 14.83 21.58
N GLU A 529 -19.72 15.01 21.67
CA GLU A 529 -19.07 16.26 21.29
C GLU A 529 -19.29 16.61 19.81
N GLY A 530 -19.16 15.62 18.93
CA GLY A 530 -19.36 15.81 17.49
C GLY A 530 -20.80 16.24 17.17
N ALA A 531 -21.78 15.68 17.88
CA ALA A 531 -23.18 16.06 17.73
C ALA A 531 -23.44 17.49 18.21
N ILE A 532 -22.93 17.87 19.39
CA ILE A 532 -23.03 19.25 19.91
C ILE A 532 -22.42 20.25 18.92
N ALA A 533 -21.25 19.93 18.35
CA ALA A 533 -20.57 20.82 17.41
C ALA A 533 -21.40 21.06 16.13
N LEU A 534 -22.00 20.01 15.57
CA LEU A 534 -22.86 20.11 14.40
C LEU A 534 -24.20 20.79 14.71
N ASP A 535 -24.82 20.48 15.86
CA ASP A 535 -26.11 21.04 16.28
C ASP A 535 -26.04 22.54 16.56
N THR A 536 -24.98 22.99 17.24
CA THR A 536 -24.80 24.39 17.62
C THR A 536 -24.04 25.22 16.58
N GLY A 537 -23.50 24.58 15.54
CA GLY A 537 -22.55 25.18 14.59
C GLY A 537 -21.22 25.60 15.23
N ARG A 538 -20.96 25.14 16.45
CA ARG A 538 -19.84 25.57 17.27
C ARG A 538 -18.67 24.60 17.13
N ASN A 539 -17.64 25.01 16.40
CA ASN A 539 -16.44 24.20 16.22
C ASN A 539 -15.37 24.56 17.26
N LEU A 540 -15.37 23.87 18.39
CA LEU A 540 -14.39 24.08 19.47
C LEU A 540 -12.94 23.96 19.00
N VAL A 541 -12.66 23.18 17.96
CA VAL A 541 -11.32 23.05 17.38
C VAL A 541 -10.90 24.35 16.68
N ASN A 542 -11.82 24.94 15.91
CA ASN A 542 -11.56 26.20 15.22
C ASN A 542 -11.54 27.38 16.20
N GLU A 543 -12.40 27.38 17.23
CA GLU A 543 -12.33 28.38 18.32
C GLU A 543 -10.96 28.30 19.01
N LEU A 544 -10.52 27.08 19.35
CA LEU A 544 -9.23 26.85 19.99
C LEU A 544 -8.05 27.25 19.09
N ALA A 545 -8.08 26.90 17.80
CA ALA A 545 -7.03 27.26 16.85
C ALA A 545 -6.95 28.78 16.62
N HIS A 546 -8.09 29.44 16.47
CA HIS A 546 -8.17 30.88 16.34
C HIS A 546 -7.60 31.59 17.59
N GLU A 547 -7.95 31.11 18.78
CA GLU A 547 -7.45 31.69 20.04
C GLU A 547 -5.96 31.43 20.28
N ILE A 548 -5.43 30.28 19.82
CA ILE A 548 -4.00 29.95 19.91
C ILE A 548 -3.20 30.68 18.84
N GLY A 549 -3.83 31.05 17.71
CA GLY A 549 -3.19 31.69 16.57
C GLY A 549 -2.36 30.73 15.73
N CYS A 550 -2.72 29.45 15.65
CA CYS A 550 -2.05 28.47 14.78
C CYS A 550 -2.98 27.96 13.68
N ASP A 551 -2.44 27.16 12.76
CA ASP A 551 -3.23 26.57 11.69
C ASP A 551 -4.25 25.55 12.24
N ASP A 552 -5.47 25.59 11.72
CA ASP A 552 -6.57 24.71 12.12
C ASP A 552 -6.18 23.23 11.90
N ASP A 553 -5.42 22.96 10.84
CA ASP A 553 -5.01 21.60 10.47
C ASP A 553 -3.97 20.99 11.42
N GLU A 554 -3.10 21.80 12.02
CA GLU A 554 -2.12 21.33 13.00
C GLU A 554 -2.80 20.84 14.30
N ILE A 555 -3.72 21.66 14.83
CA ILE A 555 -4.49 21.28 16.02
C ILE A 555 -5.42 20.11 15.70
N ARG A 556 -6.11 20.13 14.56
CA ARG A 556 -7.00 19.05 14.15
C ARG A 556 -6.24 17.74 13.99
N GLY A 557 -5.06 17.77 13.39
CA GLY A 557 -4.16 16.62 13.25
C GLY A 557 -3.73 16.06 14.61
N CYS A 558 -3.31 16.91 15.55
CA CYS A 558 -2.95 16.50 16.90
C CYS A 558 -4.14 15.93 17.67
N LEU A 559 -5.25 16.66 17.69
CA LEU A 559 -6.46 16.30 18.42
C LEU A 559 -7.07 14.99 17.89
N ASN A 560 -7.08 14.74 16.58
CA ASN A 560 -7.56 13.47 16.02
C ASN A 560 -6.77 12.26 16.56
N LEU A 561 -5.45 12.41 16.73
CA LEU A 561 -4.62 11.36 17.29
C LEU A 561 -4.85 11.18 18.80
N VAL A 562 -5.07 12.28 19.53
CA VAL A 562 -5.31 12.28 20.98
C VAL A 562 -6.71 11.76 21.34
N ARG A 563 -7.73 12.07 20.52
CA ARG A 563 -9.09 11.50 20.63
C ARG A 563 -9.11 9.99 20.44
N ALA A 564 -8.21 9.44 19.61
CA ALA A 564 -8.03 7.98 19.50
C ALA A 564 -7.50 7.32 20.79
N SER A 565 -7.05 8.12 21.76
CA SER A 565 -6.68 7.71 23.11
C SER A 565 -7.76 8.01 24.17
N GLY A 566 -8.96 8.43 23.75
CA GLY A 566 -10.10 8.69 24.62
C GLY A 566 -10.14 10.08 25.25
N VAL A 567 -9.26 11.00 24.83
CA VAL A 567 -9.19 12.36 25.38
C VAL A 567 -10.14 13.28 24.61
N THR A 568 -10.95 14.03 25.35
CA THR A 568 -11.91 15.03 24.84
C THR A 568 -11.23 16.33 24.43
N VAL A 569 -11.95 17.20 23.69
CA VAL A 569 -11.39 18.52 23.32
C VAL A 569 -11.16 19.38 24.55
N GLU A 570 -12.09 19.33 25.50
CA GLU A 570 -12.03 20.07 26.76
C GLU A 570 -10.86 19.61 27.64
N GLU A 571 -10.64 18.29 27.76
CA GLU A 571 -9.47 17.76 28.47
C GLU A 571 -8.16 18.14 27.79
N ALA A 572 -8.13 18.14 26.45
CA ALA A 572 -6.93 18.46 25.69
C ALA A 572 -6.63 19.96 25.62
N GLU A 573 -7.62 20.82 25.85
CA GLU A 573 -7.59 22.25 25.55
C GLU A 573 -6.36 22.94 26.14
N LYS A 574 -6.13 22.76 27.45
CA LYS A 574 -5.02 23.39 28.17
C LYS A 574 -3.67 23.00 27.57
N THR A 575 -3.53 21.75 27.16
CA THR A 575 -2.28 21.18 26.67
C THR A 575 -2.04 21.55 25.22
N LEU A 576 -3.08 21.56 24.39
CA LEU A 576 -3.01 22.08 23.03
C LEU A 576 -2.64 23.57 23.02
N ARG A 577 -3.20 24.38 23.94
CA ARG A 577 -2.78 25.79 24.10
C ARG A 577 -1.31 25.92 24.46
N GLY A 578 -0.78 25.04 25.28
CA GLY A 578 0.64 25.03 25.64
C GLY A 578 1.54 24.66 24.47
N LEU A 579 1.18 23.61 23.74
CA LEU A 579 1.96 23.07 22.63
C LEU A 579 2.00 23.96 21.40
N PHE A 580 0.86 24.56 21.02
CA PHE A 580 0.72 25.26 19.75
C PHE A 580 0.81 26.79 19.86
N ARG A 581 1.05 27.35 21.07
CA ARG A 581 1.22 28.80 21.26
C ARG A 581 2.41 29.30 20.44
N GLN A 582 2.17 30.25 19.52
CA GLN A 582 3.21 30.77 18.62
C GLN A 582 4.44 31.34 19.34
N GLU A 583 4.26 32.01 20.48
CA GLU A 583 5.36 32.60 21.26
C GLU A 583 6.37 31.57 21.76
N ASN A 584 5.96 30.29 21.83
CA ASN A 584 6.79 29.18 22.30
C ASN A 584 7.36 28.34 21.15
N ARG A 585 7.21 28.75 19.89
CA ARG A 585 7.82 28.04 18.74
C ARG A 585 9.33 28.39 18.64
N PRO A 586 10.22 27.41 18.39
CA PRO A 586 9.93 25.99 18.24
C PRO A 586 9.54 25.34 19.57
N SER A 587 8.49 24.52 19.56
CA SER A 587 7.96 23.80 20.71
C SER A 587 8.06 22.29 20.51
N ILE A 588 7.56 21.49 21.45
CA ILE A 588 7.64 20.03 21.38
C ILE A 588 6.96 19.48 20.12
N VAL A 589 5.95 20.15 19.55
CA VAL A 589 5.33 19.70 18.29
C VAL A 589 6.25 19.83 17.08
N ASP A 590 7.32 20.62 17.17
CA ASP A 590 8.32 20.81 16.11
C ASP A 590 9.45 19.79 16.16
N VAL A 591 9.54 18.97 17.21
CA VAL A 591 10.55 17.92 17.33
C VAL A 591 10.26 16.84 16.27
N GLU A 592 11.23 16.56 15.42
CA GLU A 592 11.07 15.56 14.36
C GLU A 592 11.00 14.14 14.93
N GLY A 593 10.25 13.28 14.25
CA GLY A 593 10.12 11.87 14.63
C GLY A 593 9.12 11.58 15.75
N ILE A 594 8.40 12.60 16.26
CA ILE A 594 7.25 12.43 17.14
C ILE A 594 5.95 12.94 16.49
N SER A 595 4.84 12.28 16.83
CA SER A 595 3.49 12.67 16.39
C SER A 595 2.84 13.65 17.35
N GLY A 596 1.81 14.38 16.92
CA GLY A 596 1.05 15.30 17.79
C GLY A 596 0.54 14.63 19.08
N ARG A 597 0.12 13.37 19.02
CA ARG A 597 -0.23 12.60 20.22
C ARG A 597 0.94 12.37 21.17
N GLN A 598 2.14 12.13 20.66
CA GLN A 598 3.33 11.94 21.49
C GLN A 598 3.76 13.27 22.11
N ALA A 599 3.69 14.37 21.36
CA ALA A 599 3.88 15.72 21.89
C ALA A 599 2.86 16.05 23.00
N TYR A 600 1.59 15.68 22.82
CA TYR A 600 0.55 15.80 23.85
C TYR A 600 0.94 15.09 25.16
N TYR A 601 1.31 13.81 25.09
CA TYR A 601 1.66 13.06 26.30
C TYR A 601 3.00 13.46 26.91
N LEU A 602 3.94 13.99 26.13
CA LEU A 602 5.15 14.63 26.65
C LEU A 602 4.77 15.86 27.49
N TYR A 603 3.88 16.70 26.97
CA TYR A 603 3.39 17.87 27.70
C TYR A 603 2.65 17.50 28.98
N GLU A 604 1.76 16.50 28.94
CA GLU A 604 1.09 15.96 30.13
C GLU A 604 2.08 15.36 31.15
N ALA A 605 3.20 14.82 30.68
CA ALA A 605 4.26 14.28 31.54
C ALA A 605 5.18 15.36 32.13
N GLY A 606 4.93 16.65 31.84
CA GLY A 606 5.66 17.79 32.41
C GLY A 606 6.82 18.29 31.55
N TYR A 607 7.00 17.76 30.34
CA TYR A 607 7.92 18.33 29.36
C TYR A 607 7.18 19.45 28.62
N HIS A 608 7.44 20.70 28.97
CA HIS A 608 6.81 21.88 28.37
C HIS A 608 7.74 22.61 27.39
N GLU A 609 9.04 22.33 27.42
CA GLU A 609 10.06 22.92 26.55
C GLU A 609 10.91 21.84 25.87
N ILE A 610 11.41 22.11 24.65
CA ILE A 610 12.27 21.18 23.90
C ILE A 610 13.53 20.82 24.70
N GLN A 611 14.10 21.78 25.44
CA GLN A 611 15.26 21.57 26.32
C GLN A 611 15.04 20.40 27.29
N GLN A 612 13.85 20.30 27.86
CA GLN A 612 13.54 19.27 28.85
C GLN A 612 13.48 17.88 28.20
N VAL A 613 13.06 17.80 26.94
CA VAL A 613 13.09 16.56 26.16
C VAL A 613 14.54 16.17 25.83
N ALA A 614 15.38 17.14 25.47
CA ALA A 614 16.81 16.91 25.19
C ALA A 614 17.58 16.43 26.44
N GLU A 615 17.28 17.00 27.61
CA GLU A 615 17.95 16.67 28.88
C GLU A 615 17.45 15.37 29.54
N ALA A 616 16.25 14.91 29.20
CA ALA A 616 15.65 13.70 29.77
C ALA A 616 16.46 12.44 29.48
N THR A 617 16.46 11.48 30.40
CA THR A 617 17.02 10.14 30.11
C THR A 617 16.11 9.36 29.17
N GLU A 618 16.67 8.39 28.45
CA GLU A 618 15.87 7.53 27.58
C GLU A 618 14.78 6.77 28.37
N GLU A 619 15.07 6.33 29.60
CA GLU A 619 14.05 5.69 30.44
C GLU A 619 12.92 6.64 30.84
N GLN A 620 13.23 7.92 31.12
CA GLN A 620 12.23 8.92 31.47
C GLN A 620 11.29 9.21 30.30
N LEU A 621 11.82 9.30 29.07
CA LEU A 621 11.02 9.49 27.86
C LEU A 621 10.20 8.24 27.51
N GLN A 622 10.77 7.04 27.69
CA GLN A 622 10.06 5.78 27.45
C GLN A 622 8.91 5.51 28.44
N ALA A 623 8.94 6.14 29.62
CA ALA A 623 7.85 6.07 30.58
C ALA A 623 6.62 6.88 30.12
N VAL A 624 6.78 7.80 29.17
CA VAL A 624 5.69 8.61 28.63
C VAL A 624 4.80 7.77 27.71
N PRO A 625 3.46 7.82 27.85
CA PRO A 625 2.56 7.07 27.00
C PRO A 625 2.85 7.29 25.50
N TYR A 626 2.88 6.18 24.75
CA TYR A 626 3.12 6.16 23.31
C TYR A 626 4.53 6.59 22.85
N LEU A 627 5.47 6.84 23.76
CA LEU A 627 6.90 6.95 23.43
C LEU A 627 7.60 5.61 23.68
N GLY A 628 7.87 4.86 22.60
CA GLY A 628 8.73 3.67 22.67
C GLY A 628 10.21 4.04 22.55
N ALA A 629 11.12 3.11 22.84
CA ALA A 629 12.57 3.34 22.82
C ALA A 629 13.08 4.04 21.55
N SER A 630 12.67 3.58 20.36
CA SER A 630 13.07 4.21 19.10
C SER A 630 12.56 5.65 18.96
N THR A 631 11.32 5.92 19.38
CA THR A 631 10.76 7.27 19.35
C THR A 631 11.42 8.18 20.38
N ALA A 632 11.69 7.67 21.59
CA ALA A 632 12.38 8.42 22.63
C ALA A 632 13.77 8.86 22.17
N ASN A 633 14.52 7.98 21.50
CA ASN A 633 15.84 8.31 20.99
C ASN A 633 15.77 9.36 19.87
N LYS A 634 14.87 9.20 18.90
CA LYS A 634 14.66 10.19 17.84
C LYS A 634 14.22 11.55 18.38
N ALA A 635 13.28 11.55 19.33
CA ALA A 635 12.80 12.77 19.98
C ALA A 635 13.94 13.50 20.69
N LYS A 636 14.81 12.74 21.37
CA LYS A 636 15.96 13.29 22.09
C LYS A 636 17.05 13.79 21.14
N GLU A 637 17.37 13.06 20.08
CA GLU A 637 18.31 13.48 19.04
C GLU A 637 17.85 14.79 18.39
N SER A 638 16.62 14.82 17.87
CA SER A 638 16.05 16.01 17.26
C SER A 638 15.95 17.18 18.25
N ALA A 639 15.48 16.95 19.48
CA ALA A 639 15.46 17.98 20.51
C ALA A 639 16.86 18.52 20.83
N SER A 640 17.89 17.67 20.81
CA SER A 640 19.28 18.10 21.04
C SER A 640 19.82 18.97 19.90
N GLU A 641 19.36 18.78 18.67
CA GLU A 641 19.72 19.63 17.53
C GLU A 641 19.18 21.05 17.70
N PHE A 642 17.95 21.20 18.22
CA PHE A 642 17.38 22.51 18.55
C PHE A 642 18.11 23.23 19.70
N VAL A 643 18.72 22.48 20.62
CA VAL A 643 19.46 23.02 21.78
C VAL A 643 20.92 23.33 21.44
N GLY A 644 21.48 22.63 20.45
CA GLY A 644 22.85 22.82 19.97
C GLY A 644 23.02 23.87 18.87
N ALA A 645 21.91 24.41 18.34
CA ALA A 645 21.86 25.51 17.37
C ALA A 645 21.66 26.86 18.08
#